data_AF-A0A2E9HU25-F1
#
_entry.id   AF-A0A2E9HU25-F1
#
_cell.length_a   1.000
_cell.length_b   1.000
_cell.length_c   1.000
_cell.angle_alpha   90.00
_cell.angle_beta   90.00
_cell.angle_gamma   90.00
#
_symmetry.space_group_name_H-M   'P 1'
#
loop_
_entity.id
_entity.type
_entity.pdbx_description
1 polymer ?
#
loop_
_entity_poly.entity_id
_entity_poly.type
_entity_poly.pdbx_seq_one_letter_code
_entity_poly.pdbx_strand_id
1 'polypeptide(L)'
;MRLPDALRSRLRGPAARLRGFRGHLDGEIGGALVGWVQLVPARRTVRVGLYVKGALLAQAPAHAYRGDVAALGYGSGHGGFVLLLTDEIRDMVAANGGLAEVRVMCARAHVLGHWRPAPPAAAPHAAPLRPDSAPLARRLYADLTRLAHRLAAPAPPAQAPRPTPPAQSRMFGTQDYLNGGDLPAPLFAYAEFLRLRDRLDTRFDPVRIPEDIPRFLAHYLSDYSATRGGLRIPLSAAAIAWSNAPAMTDDQPCGLSRAARLFSEDGAETIGAETRSTLDLLYQWAAGQAWALHCEDCLVPPDHIAALSALSEGAAAQPWGLSEFLLRLRAETAELTPLPIDTEKGRRDLTCSVLILALSRPDFLRYIPPASIDAALSGGVLADFCASMGTPLPGLDRAGYARALRTAGFDLESMCFTSLTAEGHRAEFARFAPPDGAPANSPANALVEIQIIGPFGKASGLGQATRLSALMLERAGYHVHRVDFTLDNPSPEDAARARALANLRPARVNLWHINVEALPLAAAYLPDVFSGSYNIAYPFWELDSPGACHPLGIDLVDELWVAPQFGVDVFQPHTDKPVTAVGMSYEDLPDIPRAPARARLEARIGAGASDFTFLVTFDSFSFLMRKNALGVIEAFSRAFPQDAPGGPPVRLVLKTQNRARVADPAQAALWHRIDDALQADPRITMINETLPYAEVLQLKKGADAYVSLHRSEGWGFGMIEAMNLGLPVLATAYSGNMDYCDQDTCWLVDYTLTEVGPQDYIFVRPGQKWAEPDLDHAAAQMRALYHDPDTRAARTTAALDRVRRAFSQEAIAARYGARMRAILDGLGAAAT
;
A
#
# COMPACT_ATOMS: atom_id res chain seq x y z
N MET A 1 3.50 11.17 -6.34
CA MET A 1 3.45 11.05 -4.87
C MET A 1 4.67 10.27 -4.38
N ARG A 2 4.98 10.37 -3.08
CA ARG A 2 6.24 10.00 -2.42
C ARG A 2 6.36 8.48 -2.19
N LEU A 3 7.55 7.85 -2.31
CA LEU A 3 7.85 6.55 -1.66
C LEU A 3 7.17 6.54 -0.28
N PRO A 4 6.44 5.48 0.14
CA PRO A 4 5.70 5.49 1.40
C PRO A 4 6.58 6.06 2.51
N ASP A 5 6.13 7.08 3.24
CA ASP A 5 6.96 7.72 4.28
C ASP A 5 7.35 6.70 5.37
N ALA A 6 6.60 5.60 5.51
CA ALA A 6 6.95 4.44 6.34
C ALA A 6 8.25 3.73 5.91
N LEU A 7 8.63 3.82 4.63
CA LEU A 7 9.88 3.28 4.08
C LEU A 7 11.02 4.30 4.06
N ARG A 8 10.82 5.52 4.61
CA ARG A 8 11.81 6.59 4.59
C ARG A 8 12.41 6.82 5.97
N SER A 9 13.71 6.67 6.09
CA SER A 9 14.46 7.44 7.08
C SER A 9 14.77 8.81 6.47
N ARG A 10 14.68 9.90 7.27
CA ARG A 10 15.35 11.15 6.85
C ARG A 10 16.83 10.82 6.69
N LEU A 11 17.44 11.25 5.59
CA LEU A 11 18.89 11.15 5.39
C LEU A 11 19.64 11.65 6.64
N ARG A 12 20.33 10.74 7.32
CA ARG A 12 21.14 11.01 8.52
C ARG A 12 22.57 10.56 8.23
N GLY A 13 23.34 11.37 7.51
CA GLY A 13 24.75 11.11 7.26
C GLY A 13 25.29 11.72 5.96
N PRO A 14 26.62 11.80 5.80
CA PRO A 14 27.26 12.29 4.58
C PRO A 14 27.10 11.30 3.42
N ALA A 15 26.76 11.80 2.23
CA ALA A 15 26.64 10.98 1.02
C ALA A 15 28.02 10.51 0.52
N ALA A 16 28.13 9.25 0.07
CA ALA A 16 29.35 8.76 -0.55
C ALA A 16 29.56 9.45 -1.90
N ARG A 17 30.69 10.16 -2.06
CA ARG A 17 31.13 10.67 -3.36
C ARG A 17 31.92 9.57 -4.08
N LEU A 18 31.27 8.97 -5.07
CA LEU A 18 31.89 8.01 -5.98
C LEU A 18 32.26 8.75 -7.28
N ARG A 19 33.29 8.31 -8.01
CA ARG A 19 33.65 8.98 -9.28
C ARG A 19 32.47 8.89 -10.25
N GLY A 20 31.80 10.02 -10.50
CA GLY A 20 30.61 10.13 -11.38
C GLY A 20 29.26 9.84 -10.71
N PHE A 21 29.21 9.47 -9.43
CA PHE A 21 27.96 9.16 -8.72
C PHE A 21 27.92 9.73 -7.30
N ARG A 22 26.71 9.97 -6.79
CA ARG A 22 26.42 10.16 -5.36
C ARG A 22 25.35 9.16 -4.94
N GLY A 23 25.48 8.56 -3.77
CA GLY A 23 24.46 7.63 -3.28
C GLY A 23 24.69 7.18 -1.85
N HIS A 24 23.68 6.51 -1.31
CA HIS A 24 23.68 5.96 0.05
C HIS A 24 22.70 4.78 0.15
N LEU A 25 23.05 3.79 0.99
CA LEU A 25 22.14 2.74 1.43
C LEU A 25 21.55 3.15 2.78
N ASP A 26 20.24 3.37 2.85
CA ASP A 26 19.57 3.78 4.09
C ASP A 26 19.41 2.60 5.06
N GLY A 27 19.22 1.39 4.54
CA GLY A 27 19.13 0.15 5.31
C GLY A 27 17.93 -0.71 4.91
N GLU A 28 17.60 -1.68 5.77
CA GLU A 28 16.43 -2.52 5.64
C GLU A 28 15.21 -1.86 6.29
N ILE A 29 14.15 -1.65 5.52
CA ILE A 29 12.90 -1.03 5.99
C ILE A 29 11.73 -1.80 5.37
N GLY A 30 10.80 -2.29 6.21
CA GLY A 30 9.61 -3.00 5.74
C GLY A 30 9.90 -4.24 4.87
N GLY A 31 10.99 -4.95 5.14
CA GLY A 31 11.38 -6.13 4.35
C GLY A 31 12.05 -5.82 3.00
N ALA A 32 12.51 -4.60 2.78
CA ALA A 32 13.24 -4.19 1.58
C ALA A 32 14.50 -3.39 1.92
N LEU A 33 15.53 -3.48 1.09
CA LEU A 33 16.65 -2.52 1.14
C LEU A 33 16.26 -1.25 0.41
N VAL A 34 16.38 -0.13 1.12
CA VAL A 34 16.06 1.20 0.60
C VAL A 34 17.33 2.03 0.55
N GLY A 35 17.48 2.81 -0.51
CA GLY A 35 18.56 3.77 -0.64
C GLY A 35 18.35 4.69 -1.83
N TRP A 36 19.40 5.38 -2.22
CA TRP A 36 19.40 6.19 -3.43
C TRP A 36 20.78 6.26 -4.10
N VAL A 37 20.78 6.47 -5.40
CA VAL A 37 21.97 6.75 -6.20
C VAL A 37 21.61 7.65 -7.37
N GLN A 38 22.48 8.62 -7.67
CA GLN A 38 22.35 9.53 -8.81
C GLN A 38 23.68 9.68 -9.53
N LEU A 39 23.61 9.75 -10.86
CA LEU A 39 24.71 10.17 -11.71
C LEU A 39 24.93 11.68 -11.60
N VAL A 40 26.18 12.11 -11.74
CA VAL A 40 26.54 13.53 -11.78
C VAL A 40 27.27 13.81 -13.10
N PRO A 41 26.64 14.49 -14.08
CA PRO A 41 25.25 15.00 -14.09
C PRO A 41 24.19 13.90 -14.28
N ALA A 42 22.97 14.13 -13.79
CA ALA A 42 21.88 13.17 -13.82
C ALA A 42 21.34 13.01 -15.26
N ARG A 43 21.79 11.95 -15.95
CA ARG A 43 21.44 11.70 -17.35
C ARG A 43 20.67 10.40 -17.61
N ARG A 44 20.69 9.44 -16.67
CA ARG A 44 20.03 8.12 -16.84
C ARG A 44 19.66 7.48 -15.51
N THR A 45 18.65 6.61 -15.54
CA THR A 45 18.33 5.70 -14.44
C THR A 45 19.50 4.75 -14.19
N VAL A 46 19.94 4.67 -12.95
CA VAL A 46 21.04 3.78 -12.52
C VAL A 46 20.44 2.46 -12.05
N ARG A 47 21.11 1.33 -12.28
CA ARG A 47 20.72 0.04 -11.69
C ARG A 47 21.55 -0.25 -10.45
N VAL A 48 20.90 -0.80 -9.43
CA VAL A 48 21.51 -1.22 -8.17
C VAL A 48 21.30 -2.72 -8.02
N GLY A 49 22.36 -3.43 -7.67
CA GLY A 49 22.35 -4.88 -7.46
C GLY A 49 22.75 -5.25 -6.03
N LEU A 50 22.15 -6.31 -5.51
CA LEU A 50 22.53 -6.98 -4.28
C LEU A 50 23.41 -8.17 -4.61
N TYR A 51 24.59 -8.25 -4.01
CA TYR A 51 25.60 -9.26 -4.33
C TYR A 51 26.04 -10.04 -3.09
N VAL A 52 26.36 -11.33 -3.28
CA VAL A 52 27.06 -12.15 -2.29
C VAL A 52 28.21 -12.90 -2.95
N LYS A 53 29.43 -12.77 -2.42
CA LYS A 53 30.65 -13.35 -3.02
C LYS A 53 30.77 -13.10 -4.55
N GLY A 54 30.31 -11.94 -5.02
CA GLY A 54 30.30 -11.57 -6.44
C GLY A 54 29.12 -12.09 -7.27
N ALA A 55 28.25 -12.96 -6.74
CA ALA A 55 27.02 -13.38 -7.40
C ALA A 55 25.90 -12.34 -7.22
N LEU A 56 25.16 -12.02 -8.29
CA LEU A 56 24.00 -11.12 -8.22
C LEU A 56 22.78 -11.88 -7.70
N LEU A 57 22.17 -11.42 -6.61
CA LEU A 57 20.97 -12.02 -6.00
C LEU A 57 19.67 -11.32 -6.40
N ALA A 58 19.71 -9.99 -6.51
CA ALA A 58 18.57 -9.15 -6.85
C ALA A 58 19.06 -7.84 -7.47
N GLN A 59 18.21 -7.18 -8.25
CA GLN A 59 18.51 -5.87 -8.83
C GLN A 59 17.25 -5.01 -8.90
N ALA A 60 17.43 -3.69 -8.82
CA ALA A 60 16.38 -2.71 -8.94
C ALA A 60 16.88 -1.43 -9.65
N PRO A 61 16.03 -0.78 -10.45
CA PRO A 61 16.30 0.55 -10.98
C PRO A 61 16.19 1.63 -9.89
N ALA A 62 17.10 2.60 -9.92
CA ALA A 62 17.12 3.78 -9.06
C ALA A 62 16.41 4.95 -9.75
N HIS A 63 15.07 4.95 -9.68
CA HIS A 63 14.22 5.96 -10.32
C HIS A 63 13.18 6.57 -9.37
N ALA A 64 12.95 5.94 -8.21
CA ALA A 64 11.94 6.41 -7.27
C ALA A 64 12.26 7.81 -6.74
N TYR A 65 11.24 8.65 -6.59
CA TYR A 65 11.42 10.02 -6.13
C TYR A 65 11.70 10.13 -4.62
N ARG A 66 12.79 10.82 -4.30
CA ARG A 66 13.31 11.14 -2.96
C ARG A 66 13.35 12.65 -2.76
N GLY A 67 12.27 13.19 -2.19
CA GLY A 67 12.15 14.63 -1.92
C GLY A 67 13.16 15.13 -0.89
N ASP A 68 13.57 14.29 0.05
CA ASP A 68 14.64 14.58 1.02
C ASP A 68 16.02 14.71 0.34
N VAL A 69 16.32 13.85 -0.64
CA VAL A 69 17.54 13.93 -1.48
C VAL A 69 17.53 15.22 -2.32
N ALA A 70 16.37 15.54 -2.92
CA ALA A 70 16.20 16.77 -3.70
C ALA A 70 16.38 18.03 -2.83
N ALA A 71 15.78 18.07 -1.65
CA ALA A 71 15.87 19.20 -0.72
C ALA A 71 17.31 19.47 -0.24
N LEU A 72 18.17 18.44 -0.20
CA LEU A 72 19.60 18.55 0.14
C LEU A 72 20.49 18.92 -1.06
N GLY A 73 19.92 19.12 -2.26
CA GLY A 73 20.68 19.51 -3.44
C GLY A 73 21.60 18.42 -4.00
N TYR A 74 21.32 17.14 -3.72
CA TYR A 74 22.14 16.03 -4.23
C TYR A 74 21.79 15.59 -5.66
N GLY A 75 20.73 16.16 -6.25
CA GLY A 75 20.31 16.04 -7.64
C GLY A 75 18.78 16.16 -7.75
N SER A 76 18.16 15.57 -8.77
CA SER A 76 16.72 15.73 -9.07
C SER A 76 15.76 15.04 -8.10
N GLY A 77 16.27 14.34 -7.08
CA GLY A 77 15.50 13.43 -6.24
C GLY A 77 15.09 12.10 -6.90
N HIS A 78 15.11 11.99 -8.24
CA HIS A 78 14.79 10.74 -8.94
C HIS A 78 16.04 9.87 -8.98
N GLY A 79 16.11 8.92 -8.06
CA GLY A 79 17.31 8.14 -7.79
C GLY A 79 17.17 7.18 -6.61
N GLY A 80 16.00 7.14 -5.95
CA GLY A 80 15.69 6.13 -4.95
C GLY A 80 15.59 4.74 -5.57
N PHE A 81 16.06 3.73 -4.85
CA PHE A 81 15.88 2.32 -5.20
C PHE A 81 15.25 1.55 -4.02
N VAL A 82 14.50 0.50 -4.36
CA VAL A 82 13.92 -0.45 -3.41
C VAL A 82 14.23 -1.86 -3.91
N LEU A 83 14.96 -2.63 -3.11
CA LEU A 83 15.25 -4.04 -3.39
C LEU A 83 14.47 -4.89 -2.39
N LEU A 84 13.41 -5.57 -2.85
CA LEU A 84 12.66 -6.49 -1.99
C LEU A 84 13.54 -7.66 -1.52
N LEU A 85 13.46 -7.98 -0.24
CA LEU A 85 14.21 -9.07 0.38
C LEU A 85 13.29 -10.26 0.65
N THR A 86 13.20 -11.14 -0.35
CA THR A 86 12.48 -12.40 -0.20
C THR A 86 13.20 -13.36 0.74
N ASP A 87 12.49 -14.36 1.27
CA ASP A 87 13.10 -15.39 2.10
C ASP A 87 14.22 -16.13 1.36
N GLU A 88 14.08 -16.36 0.04
CA GLU A 88 15.17 -16.98 -0.73
C GLU A 88 16.42 -16.08 -0.81
N ILE A 89 16.26 -14.76 -0.90
CA ILE A 89 17.40 -13.83 -0.87
C ILE A 89 18.11 -13.89 0.48
N ARG A 90 17.35 -13.88 1.58
CA ARG A 90 17.89 -13.98 2.94
C ARG A 90 18.63 -15.30 3.14
N ASP A 91 18.02 -16.38 2.67
CA ASP A 91 18.57 -17.73 2.71
C ASP A 91 19.89 -17.84 1.94
N MET A 92 19.95 -17.32 0.71
CA MET A 92 21.18 -17.24 -0.10
C MET A 92 22.29 -16.42 0.56
N VAL A 93 21.95 -15.31 1.23
CA VAL A 93 22.93 -14.50 1.97
C VAL A 93 23.43 -15.25 3.21
N ALA A 94 22.54 -15.88 3.96
CA ALA A 94 22.89 -16.66 5.15
C ALA A 94 23.80 -17.84 4.80
N ALA A 95 23.48 -18.60 3.74
CA ALA A 95 24.31 -19.70 3.22
C ALA A 95 25.73 -19.25 2.85
N ASN A 96 25.93 -17.98 2.52
CA ASN A 96 27.20 -17.44 2.04
C ASN A 96 27.93 -16.53 3.04
N GLY A 97 27.64 -16.68 4.34
CA GLY A 97 28.36 -15.98 5.41
C GLY A 97 27.66 -14.73 5.94
N GLY A 98 26.41 -14.51 5.57
CA GLY A 98 25.52 -13.52 6.20
C GLY A 98 25.84 -12.06 5.87
N LEU A 99 26.68 -11.78 4.87
CA LEU A 99 27.04 -10.44 4.45
C LEU A 99 26.82 -10.26 2.94
N ALA A 100 26.02 -9.27 2.58
CA ALA A 100 25.77 -8.89 1.19
C ALA A 100 26.25 -7.45 0.91
N GLU A 101 26.60 -7.21 -0.35
CA GLU A 101 27.04 -5.92 -0.86
C GLU A 101 25.99 -5.31 -1.79
N VAL A 102 25.66 -4.04 -1.58
CA VAL A 102 24.80 -3.28 -2.48
C VAL A 102 25.68 -2.45 -3.40
N ARG A 103 25.57 -2.66 -4.72
CA ARG A 103 26.47 -2.06 -5.71
C ARG A 103 25.71 -1.36 -6.84
N VAL A 104 26.30 -0.30 -7.38
CA VAL A 104 25.89 0.28 -8.66
C VAL A 104 26.33 -0.65 -9.79
N MET A 105 25.38 -1.04 -10.64
CA MET A 105 25.62 -1.90 -11.80
C MET A 105 26.01 -1.03 -13.00
N CYS A 106 27.32 -0.83 -13.19
CA CYS A 106 27.89 -0.21 -14.39
C CYS A 106 29.30 -0.78 -14.66
N ALA A 107 29.97 -0.32 -15.73
CA ALA A 107 31.31 -0.81 -16.12
C ALA A 107 32.37 -0.75 -14.99
N ARG A 108 32.17 0.12 -13.99
CA ARG A 108 32.95 0.14 -12.74
C ARG A 108 32.00 0.01 -11.56
N ALA A 109 31.82 -1.21 -11.05
CA ALA A 109 30.94 -1.45 -9.92
C ALA A 109 31.39 -0.65 -8.69
N HIS A 110 30.47 0.13 -8.11
CA HIS A 110 30.72 0.92 -6.92
C HIS A 110 29.84 0.45 -5.75
N VAL A 111 30.43 0.21 -4.58
CA VAL A 111 29.71 -0.23 -3.39
C VAL A 111 28.99 0.97 -2.75
N LEU A 112 27.67 0.86 -2.59
CA LEU A 112 26.81 1.82 -1.88
C LEU A 112 26.75 1.54 -0.39
N GLY A 113 26.84 0.26 0.01
CA GLY A 113 26.78 -0.17 1.39
C GLY A 113 26.81 -1.69 1.52
N HIS A 114 26.80 -2.15 2.77
CA HIS A 114 26.72 -3.56 3.12
C HIS A 114 25.46 -3.81 3.92
N TRP A 115 24.91 -5.01 3.81
CA TRP A 115 23.72 -5.43 4.56
C TRP A 115 23.95 -6.82 5.18
N ARG A 116 23.46 -6.97 6.41
CA ARG A 116 23.45 -8.23 7.15
C ARG A 116 22.01 -8.52 7.58
N PRO A 117 21.35 -9.59 7.08
CA PRO A 117 20.05 -10.00 7.59
C PRO A 117 20.14 -10.43 9.05
N ALA A 118 19.02 -10.39 9.76
CA ALA A 118 18.90 -11.05 11.07
C ALA A 118 19.24 -12.55 10.94
N PRO A 119 19.82 -13.18 11.97
CA PRO A 119 20.13 -14.60 11.94
C PRO A 119 18.87 -15.42 11.67
N PRO A 120 18.89 -16.37 10.73
CA PRO A 120 17.73 -17.20 10.45
C PRO A 120 17.42 -18.13 11.65
N ALA A 121 16.14 -18.43 11.87
CA ALA A 121 15.70 -19.34 12.93
C ALA A 121 16.08 -20.82 12.66
N ALA A 122 16.38 -21.15 11.41
CA ALA A 122 16.81 -22.47 10.96
C ALA A 122 18.07 -22.36 10.09
N ALA A 123 18.73 -23.49 9.85
CA ALA A 123 19.84 -23.55 8.90
C ALA A 123 19.36 -23.21 7.48
N PRO A 124 20.19 -22.53 6.67
CA PRO A 124 19.77 -22.12 5.35
C PRO A 124 19.55 -23.34 4.43
N HIS A 125 18.54 -23.25 3.56
CA HIS A 125 18.21 -24.29 2.58
C HIS A 125 19.09 -24.18 1.32
N ALA A 126 19.53 -22.97 0.97
CA ALA A 126 20.39 -22.71 -0.17
C ALA A 126 21.79 -23.31 -0.01
N ALA A 127 22.31 -23.91 -1.08
CA ALA A 127 23.69 -24.36 -1.13
C ALA A 127 24.65 -23.16 -1.21
N PRO A 128 25.79 -23.17 -0.49
CA PRO A 128 26.77 -22.08 -0.57
C PRO A 128 27.48 -22.05 -1.93
N LEU A 129 27.85 -20.84 -2.38
CA LEU A 129 28.74 -20.67 -3.53
C LEU A 129 30.12 -21.26 -3.23
N ARG A 130 30.62 -22.09 -4.15
CA ARG A 130 31.99 -22.62 -4.08
C ARG A 130 33.00 -21.49 -4.30
N PRO A 131 34.12 -21.42 -3.54
CA PRO A 131 35.11 -20.35 -3.67
C PRO A 131 35.67 -20.18 -5.10
N ASP A 132 35.82 -21.29 -5.82
CA ASP A 132 36.38 -21.43 -7.16
C ASP A 132 35.33 -21.34 -8.29
N SER A 133 34.07 -21.01 -7.98
CA SER A 133 33.00 -20.88 -8.98
C SER A 133 33.40 -19.92 -10.10
N ALA A 134 33.28 -20.38 -11.36
CA ALA A 134 33.54 -19.56 -12.54
C ALA A 134 32.60 -18.32 -12.60
N PRO A 135 32.98 -17.24 -13.30
CA PRO A 135 32.14 -16.04 -13.41
C PRO A 135 30.70 -16.33 -13.85
N LEU A 136 30.51 -17.21 -14.85
CA LEU A 136 29.18 -17.62 -15.31
C LEU A 136 28.38 -18.34 -14.21
N ALA A 137 29.00 -19.26 -13.46
CA ALA A 137 28.34 -19.96 -12.35
C ALA A 137 27.90 -18.96 -11.25
N ARG A 138 28.72 -17.95 -10.94
CA ARG A 138 28.33 -16.87 -10.01
C ARG A 138 27.17 -16.03 -10.54
N ARG A 139 27.14 -15.76 -11.85
CA ARG A 139 26.05 -15.02 -12.49
C ARG A 139 24.71 -15.78 -12.40
N LEU A 140 24.75 -17.10 -12.57
CA LEU A 140 23.56 -17.96 -12.60
C LEU A 140 23.14 -18.46 -11.21
N TYR A 141 23.96 -18.28 -10.18
CA TYR A 141 23.76 -18.86 -8.85
C TYR A 141 22.37 -18.61 -8.24
N ALA A 142 21.90 -17.36 -8.28
CA ALA A 142 20.62 -17.01 -7.68
C ALA A 142 19.46 -17.72 -8.38
N ASP A 143 19.48 -17.73 -9.71
CA ASP A 143 18.44 -18.37 -10.52
C ASP A 143 18.50 -19.90 -10.47
N LEU A 144 19.69 -20.50 -10.41
CA LEU A 144 19.87 -21.94 -10.17
C LEU A 144 19.28 -22.34 -8.81
N THR A 145 19.52 -21.53 -7.79
CA THR A 145 19.00 -21.75 -6.43
C THR A 145 17.47 -21.59 -6.41
N ARG A 146 16.92 -20.58 -7.11
CA ARG A 146 15.47 -20.42 -7.31
C ARG A 146 14.87 -21.65 -8.00
N LEU A 147 15.50 -22.15 -9.06
CA LEU A 147 15.05 -23.34 -9.76
C LEU A 147 15.04 -24.56 -8.83
N ALA A 148 16.13 -24.80 -8.09
CA ALA A 148 16.23 -25.88 -7.11
C ALA A 148 15.11 -25.83 -6.07
N HIS A 149 14.89 -24.65 -5.48
CA HIS A 149 13.87 -24.43 -4.45
C HIS A 149 12.46 -24.68 -5.01
N ARG A 150 12.14 -24.12 -6.18
CA ARG A 150 10.82 -24.23 -6.80
C ARG A 150 10.50 -25.63 -7.34
N LEU A 151 11.51 -26.41 -7.71
CA LEU A 151 11.32 -27.82 -8.10
C LEU A 151 10.82 -28.68 -6.93
N ALA A 152 11.26 -28.37 -5.71
CA ALA A 152 10.89 -29.06 -4.48
C ALA A 152 9.52 -28.59 -3.91
N ALA A 153 9.04 -27.41 -4.32
CA ALA A 153 7.76 -26.87 -3.89
C ALA A 153 6.57 -27.46 -4.68
N PRO A 154 5.37 -27.58 -4.07
CA PRO A 154 4.17 -27.96 -4.80
C PRO A 154 3.85 -26.97 -5.92
N ALA A 155 3.38 -27.49 -7.05
CA ALA A 155 3.12 -26.68 -8.24
C ALA A 155 1.94 -25.73 -8.04
N PRO A 156 2.03 -24.44 -8.43
CA PRO A 156 0.83 -23.70 -8.77
C PRO A 156 0.18 -24.35 -10.01
N PRO A 157 -1.15 -24.50 -10.04
CA PRO A 157 -1.86 -25.09 -11.18
C PRO A 157 -1.63 -24.26 -12.44
N ALA A 158 -1.67 -24.91 -13.61
CA ALA A 158 -1.66 -24.21 -14.89
C ALA A 158 -2.87 -23.28 -14.99
N GLN A 159 -2.67 -22.06 -15.49
CA GLN A 159 -3.71 -21.04 -15.58
C GLN A 159 -3.65 -20.39 -16.96
N ALA A 160 -4.65 -20.68 -17.79
CA ALA A 160 -4.92 -19.86 -18.96
C ALA A 160 -5.37 -18.45 -18.51
N PRO A 161 -5.18 -17.40 -19.32
CA PRO A 161 -5.79 -16.10 -19.07
C PRO A 161 -7.29 -16.26 -18.82
N ARG A 162 -7.76 -15.74 -17.68
CA ARG A 162 -9.16 -15.88 -17.24
C ARG A 162 -9.93 -14.61 -17.51
N PRO A 163 -11.25 -14.70 -17.73
CA PRO A 163 -12.10 -13.52 -17.75
C PRO A 163 -11.91 -12.69 -16.50
N THR A 164 -11.93 -11.38 -16.67
CA THR A 164 -11.86 -10.44 -15.56
C THR A 164 -13.09 -10.62 -14.67
N PRO A 165 -12.96 -10.85 -13.36
CA PRO A 165 -14.13 -11.05 -12.53
C PRO A 165 -15.01 -9.78 -12.46
N PRO A 166 -16.34 -9.92 -12.27
CA PRO A 166 -17.27 -8.81 -12.45
C PRO A 166 -16.95 -7.57 -11.63
N ALA A 167 -16.61 -7.71 -10.34
CA ALA A 167 -16.26 -6.57 -9.51
C ALA A 167 -14.97 -5.88 -10.02
N GLN A 168 -13.93 -6.66 -10.31
CA GLN A 168 -12.66 -6.15 -10.83
C GLN A 168 -12.78 -5.54 -12.22
N SER A 169 -13.76 -5.96 -13.04
CA SER A 169 -13.97 -5.41 -14.39
C SER A 169 -14.26 -3.91 -14.38
N ARG A 170 -14.92 -3.42 -13.32
CA ARG A 170 -15.20 -1.99 -13.07
C ARG A 170 -13.94 -1.14 -13.06
N MET A 171 -12.80 -1.70 -12.64
CA MET A 171 -11.51 -1.00 -12.62
C MET A 171 -11.01 -0.63 -14.02
N PHE A 172 -11.40 -1.36 -15.05
CA PHE A 172 -10.91 -1.20 -16.43
C PHE A 172 -11.90 -0.49 -17.36
N GLY A 173 -13.10 -0.17 -16.86
CA GLY A 173 -14.11 0.57 -17.60
C GLY A 173 -13.71 2.02 -17.88
N THR A 174 -14.40 2.65 -18.84
CA THR A 174 -14.19 4.04 -19.25
C THR A 174 -15.00 5.03 -18.41
N GLN A 175 -15.87 4.59 -17.52
CA GLN A 175 -16.76 5.47 -16.77
C GLN A 175 -15.98 6.45 -15.87
N ASP A 176 -16.33 7.74 -15.95
CA ASP A 176 -15.95 8.74 -14.93
C ASP A 176 -16.96 8.66 -13.78
N TYR A 177 -16.55 8.00 -12.70
CA TYR A 177 -17.41 7.81 -11.53
C TYR A 177 -17.64 9.08 -10.70
N LEU A 178 -16.82 10.13 -10.87
CA LEU A 178 -16.95 11.37 -10.12
C LEU A 178 -17.86 12.36 -10.85
N ASN A 179 -17.65 12.56 -12.15
CA ASN A 179 -18.35 13.58 -12.94
C ASN A 179 -19.47 12.99 -13.83
N GLY A 180 -19.54 11.67 -13.96
CA GLY A 180 -20.42 11.00 -14.92
C GLY A 180 -19.86 11.05 -16.36
N GLY A 181 -20.42 10.20 -17.22
CA GLY A 181 -19.95 10.05 -18.61
C GLY A 181 -18.69 9.19 -18.74
N ASP A 182 -17.96 9.38 -19.84
CA ASP A 182 -16.76 8.61 -20.18
C ASP A 182 -15.48 9.43 -20.01
N LEU A 183 -14.44 8.76 -19.50
CA LEU A 183 -13.07 9.23 -19.42
C LEU A 183 -12.45 9.35 -20.82
N PRO A 184 -11.56 10.33 -21.04
CA PRO A 184 -10.86 10.48 -22.30
C PRO A 184 -9.95 9.26 -22.55
N ALA A 185 -10.03 8.68 -23.75
CA ALA A 185 -9.23 7.53 -24.11
C ALA A 185 -7.71 7.86 -24.08
N PRO A 186 -6.85 6.98 -23.55
CA PRO A 186 -7.14 5.61 -23.14
C PRO A 186 -7.29 5.45 -21.61
N LEU A 187 -7.68 6.50 -20.89
CA LEU A 187 -7.85 6.43 -19.44
C LEU A 187 -8.99 5.49 -19.06
N PHE A 188 -8.91 4.96 -17.85
CA PHE A 188 -9.80 3.96 -17.31
C PHE A 188 -10.00 4.21 -15.81
N ALA A 189 -11.06 3.66 -15.25
CA ALA A 189 -11.56 4.00 -13.91
C ALA A 189 -10.49 3.91 -12.81
N TYR A 190 -9.65 2.87 -12.81
CA TYR A 190 -8.60 2.72 -11.80
C TYR A 190 -7.48 3.76 -11.93
N ALA A 191 -7.12 4.16 -13.15
CA ALA A 191 -6.15 5.23 -13.36
C ALA A 191 -6.71 6.58 -12.89
N GLU A 192 -7.98 6.86 -13.16
CA GLU A 192 -8.65 8.07 -12.68
C GLU A 192 -8.78 8.09 -11.16
N PHE A 193 -9.17 6.97 -10.55
CA PHE A 193 -9.17 6.78 -9.10
C PHE A 193 -7.83 7.17 -8.48
N LEU A 194 -6.71 6.73 -9.07
CA LEU A 194 -5.37 7.08 -8.58
C LEU A 194 -5.00 8.54 -8.86
N ARG A 195 -5.45 9.12 -9.97
CA ARG A 195 -5.26 10.56 -10.24
C ARG A 195 -5.86 11.39 -9.12
N LEU A 196 -7.08 11.07 -8.69
CA LEU A 196 -7.81 11.76 -7.63
C LEU A 196 -7.26 11.43 -6.23
N ARG A 197 -6.98 10.16 -5.95
CA ARG A 197 -6.44 9.71 -4.66
C ARG A 197 -5.08 10.34 -4.38
N ASP A 198 -4.21 10.44 -5.38
CA ASP A 198 -2.86 10.96 -5.22
C ASP A 198 -2.77 12.48 -5.46
N ARG A 199 -3.92 13.17 -5.57
CA ARG A 199 -4.07 14.61 -5.86
C ARG A 199 -3.31 15.08 -7.11
N LEU A 200 -3.23 14.21 -8.11
CA LEU A 200 -2.58 14.48 -9.38
C LEU A 200 -3.46 15.29 -10.33
N ASP A 201 -4.72 15.49 -9.97
CA ASP A 201 -5.68 16.34 -10.68
C ASP A 201 -5.27 17.81 -10.74
N THR A 202 -4.48 18.27 -9.77
CA THR A 202 -3.86 19.61 -9.80
C THR A 202 -2.70 19.73 -10.79
N ARG A 203 -2.19 18.60 -11.30
CA ARG A 203 -1.01 18.52 -12.18
C ARG A 203 -1.34 18.02 -13.58
N PHE A 204 -2.37 17.20 -13.70
CA PHE A 204 -2.82 16.58 -14.95
C PHE A 204 -4.33 16.68 -15.05
N ASP A 205 -4.81 17.38 -16.08
CA ASP A 205 -6.23 17.52 -16.38
C ASP A 205 -6.50 17.01 -17.80
N PRO A 206 -6.51 15.68 -18.00
CA PRO A 206 -6.62 15.08 -19.33
C PRO A 206 -7.97 15.35 -20.00
N VAL A 207 -8.99 15.77 -19.23
CA VAL A 207 -10.30 16.15 -19.76
C VAL A 207 -10.21 17.52 -20.45
N ARG A 208 -9.53 18.48 -19.83
CA ARG A 208 -9.39 19.85 -20.39
C ARG A 208 -8.14 20.01 -21.27
N ILE A 209 -7.12 19.20 -21.06
CA ILE A 209 -5.80 19.27 -21.68
C ILE A 209 -5.43 17.85 -22.17
N PRO A 210 -5.86 17.44 -23.38
CA PRO A 210 -5.57 16.09 -23.91
C PRO A 210 -4.08 15.73 -23.94
N GLU A 211 -3.19 16.73 -24.05
CA GLU A 211 -1.74 16.56 -24.01
C GLU A 211 -1.23 16.05 -22.66
N ASP A 212 -2.03 16.15 -21.60
CA ASP A 212 -1.68 15.59 -20.29
C ASP A 212 -1.84 14.07 -20.23
N ILE A 213 -2.57 13.43 -21.16
CA ILE A 213 -2.73 11.97 -21.22
C ILE A 213 -1.38 11.23 -21.26
N PRO A 214 -0.47 11.49 -22.24
CA PRO A 214 0.84 10.85 -22.25
C PRO A 214 1.67 11.18 -21.00
N ARG A 215 1.55 12.38 -20.44
CA ARG A 215 2.32 12.80 -19.25
C ARG A 215 1.84 12.10 -17.98
N PHE A 216 0.53 11.95 -17.84
CA PHE A 216 -0.09 11.22 -16.75
C PHE A 216 0.22 9.73 -16.84
N LEU A 217 0.11 9.12 -18.03
CA LEU A 217 0.48 7.71 -18.23
C LEU A 217 1.98 7.48 -17.97
N ALA A 218 2.86 8.42 -18.34
CA ALA A 218 4.27 8.36 -17.96
C ALA A 218 4.44 8.30 -16.44
N HIS A 219 3.78 9.22 -15.72
CA HIS A 219 3.78 9.27 -14.26
C HIS A 219 3.21 7.99 -13.63
N TYR A 220 2.15 7.44 -14.21
CA TYR A 220 1.51 6.20 -13.79
C TYR A 220 2.46 4.99 -13.93
N LEU A 221 3.13 4.88 -15.08
CA LEU A 221 4.07 3.78 -15.35
C LEU A 221 5.38 3.91 -14.56
N SER A 222 5.87 5.13 -14.31
CA SER A 222 7.13 5.33 -13.59
C SER A 222 6.95 5.43 -12.08
N ASP A 223 6.17 6.41 -11.61
CA ASP A 223 6.14 6.79 -10.21
C ASP A 223 5.21 5.89 -9.42
N TYR A 224 4.02 5.58 -9.96
CA TYR A 224 3.09 4.68 -9.28
C TYR A 224 3.62 3.25 -9.25
N SER A 225 4.14 2.71 -10.36
CA SER A 225 4.75 1.37 -10.39
C SER A 225 5.86 1.19 -9.36
N ALA A 226 6.70 2.22 -9.16
CA ALA A 226 7.77 2.19 -8.17
C ALA A 226 7.27 1.98 -6.73
N THR A 227 6.07 2.46 -6.41
CA THR A 227 5.48 2.33 -5.06
C THR A 227 4.93 0.94 -4.76
N ARG A 228 4.80 0.09 -5.79
CA ARG A 228 4.14 -1.23 -5.68
C ARG A 228 5.11 -2.41 -5.58
N GLY A 229 6.40 -2.16 -5.41
CA GLY A 229 7.38 -3.21 -5.10
C GLY A 229 7.43 -4.34 -6.13
N GLY A 230 7.14 -4.06 -7.41
CA GLY A 230 7.12 -5.07 -8.47
C GLY A 230 5.79 -5.81 -8.65
N LEU A 231 4.74 -5.48 -7.90
CA LEU A 231 3.38 -5.91 -8.23
C LEU A 231 2.92 -5.30 -9.55
N ARG A 232 2.11 -6.05 -10.31
CA ARG A 232 1.63 -5.65 -11.63
C ARG A 232 0.50 -4.63 -11.50
N ILE A 233 0.83 -3.36 -11.75
CA ILE A 233 -0.17 -2.29 -11.72
C ILE A 233 -1.28 -2.51 -12.76
N PRO A 234 -2.54 -2.14 -12.46
CA PRO A 234 -3.64 -2.26 -13.42
C PRO A 234 -3.40 -1.48 -14.71
N LEU A 235 -3.63 -2.10 -15.87
CA LEU A 235 -3.73 -1.41 -17.15
C LEU A 235 -4.90 -1.99 -17.94
N SER A 236 -5.78 -1.14 -18.47
CA SER A 236 -6.84 -1.58 -19.37
C SER A 236 -6.26 -2.06 -20.71
N ALA A 237 -6.99 -2.89 -21.44
CA ALA A 237 -6.56 -3.40 -22.74
C ALA A 237 -6.40 -2.24 -23.73
N ALA A 238 -7.28 -1.23 -23.64
CA ALA A 238 -7.21 0.01 -24.40
C ALA A 238 -5.94 0.83 -24.07
N ALA A 239 -5.57 0.96 -22.79
CA ALA A 239 -4.34 1.64 -22.37
C ALA A 239 -3.08 0.90 -22.88
N ILE A 240 -3.08 -0.43 -22.84
CA ILE A 240 -2.01 -1.26 -23.40
C ILE A 240 -1.92 -1.06 -24.91
N ALA A 241 -3.04 -1.18 -25.64
CA ALA A 241 -3.09 -0.99 -27.09
C ALA A 241 -2.62 0.41 -27.50
N TRP A 242 -3.09 1.45 -26.80
CA TRP A 242 -2.69 2.83 -27.04
C TRP A 242 -1.18 3.05 -26.80
N SER A 243 -0.63 2.43 -25.75
CA SER A 243 0.79 2.54 -25.40
C SER A 243 1.69 1.75 -26.35
N ASN A 244 1.19 0.64 -26.90
CA ASN A 244 1.87 -0.20 -27.87
C ASN A 244 1.75 0.28 -29.31
N ALA A 245 0.83 1.20 -29.62
CA ALA A 245 0.70 1.78 -30.94
C ALA A 245 2.02 2.43 -31.40
N PRO A 246 2.32 2.45 -32.72
CA PRO A 246 3.51 3.09 -33.25
C PRO A 246 3.60 4.56 -32.81
N ALA A 247 4.79 4.96 -32.36
CA ALA A 247 5.14 6.36 -32.14
C ALA A 247 5.42 7.04 -33.49
N MET A 248 4.99 8.29 -33.59
CA MET A 248 5.14 9.10 -34.80
C MET A 248 6.28 10.11 -34.62
N THR A 249 7.06 10.31 -35.68
CA THR A 249 8.04 11.40 -35.83
C THR A 249 7.82 11.99 -37.21
N ASP A 250 7.58 13.30 -37.32
CA ASP A 250 7.28 13.99 -38.59
C ASP A 250 6.21 13.24 -39.43
N ASP A 251 5.13 12.82 -38.77
CA ASP A 251 4.02 12.04 -39.35
C ASP A 251 4.40 10.67 -39.95
N GLN A 252 5.58 10.14 -39.63
CA GLN A 252 6.00 8.78 -40.00
C GLN A 252 6.26 7.90 -38.76
N PRO A 253 5.95 6.59 -38.80
CA PRO A 253 6.29 5.67 -37.71
C PRO A 253 7.81 5.58 -37.52
N CYS A 254 8.29 5.77 -36.29
CA CYS A 254 9.73 5.71 -35.99
C CYS A 254 10.25 4.31 -35.63
N GLY A 255 9.43 3.26 -35.81
CA GLY A 255 9.78 1.87 -35.49
C GLY A 255 9.75 1.54 -33.99
N LEU A 256 9.35 2.48 -33.14
CA LEU A 256 9.11 2.28 -31.70
C LEU A 256 7.62 2.43 -31.38
N SER A 257 7.17 1.78 -30.32
CA SER A 257 5.86 2.05 -29.71
C SER A 257 5.87 3.38 -28.95
N ARG A 258 4.69 3.96 -28.66
CA ARG A 258 4.57 5.17 -27.84
C ARG A 258 5.26 5.02 -26.49
N ALA A 259 5.08 3.89 -25.81
CA ALA A 259 5.76 3.59 -24.55
C ALA A 259 7.28 3.54 -24.72
N ALA A 260 7.78 2.81 -25.71
CA ALA A 260 9.22 2.70 -25.96
C ALA A 260 9.84 4.07 -26.30
N ARG A 261 9.16 4.90 -27.09
CA ARG A 261 9.61 6.26 -27.41
C ARG A 261 9.60 7.18 -26.20
N LEU A 262 8.53 7.15 -25.40
CA LEU A 262 8.33 7.99 -24.22
C LEU A 262 9.44 7.81 -23.18
N PHE A 263 9.97 6.59 -23.06
CA PHE A 263 11.04 6.24 -22.11
C PHE A 263 12.41 6.00 -22.78
N SER A 264 12.55 6.34 -24.07
CA SER A 264 13.84 6.30 -24.78
C SER A 264 14.76 7.44 -24.35
N GLU A 265 16.08 7.21 -24.38
CA GLU A 265 17.10 8.20 -23.96
C GLU A 265 17.05 9.51 -24.79
N ASP A 266 16.52 9.45 -26.02
CA ASP A 266 16.52 10.53 -27.03
C ASP A 266 15.21 11.32 -27.07
N GLY A 267 14.60 11.60 -25.90
CA GLY A 267 13.34 12.34 -25.82
C GLY A 267 13.31 13.59 -26.71
N ALA A 268 12.37 13.60 -27.66
CA ALA A 268 11.92 14.69 -28.53
C ALA A 268 12.92 15.44 -29.44
N GLU A 269 14.23 15.49 -29.17
CA GLU A 269 15.19 16.25 -29.98
C GLU A 269 16.40 15.38 -30.33
N THR A 270 16.73 15.29 -31.63
CA THR A 270 17.88 14.59 -32.23
C THR A 270 17.87 13.06 -32.26
N ILE A 271 17.18 12.47 -33.25
CA ILE A 271 17.74 11.32 -33.98
C ILE A 271 18.64 11.91 -35.07
N GLY A 272 19.84 12.35 -34.68
CA GLY A 272 20.80 13.04 -35.54
C GLY A 272 22.12 12.29 -35.67
N ALA A 273 22.39 11.80 -36.88
CA ALA A 273 23.70 11.54 -37.51
C ALA A 273 24.71 10.52 -36.92
N GLU A 274 24.52 9.94 -35.73
CA GLU A 274 25.31 8.77 -35.28
C GLU A 274 24.37 7.69 -34.73
N THR A 275 23.57 7.10 -35.64
CA THR A 275 22.37 6.32 -35.31
C THR A 275 22.68 4.96 -34.70
N ARG A 276 22.28 4.75 -33.44
CA ARG A 276 21.98 3.40 -32.91
C ARG A 276 20.95 2.75 -33.82
N SER A 277 21.06 1.45 -34.06
CA SER A 277 20.07 0.74 -34.87
C SER A 277 18.73 0.70 -34.14
N THR A 278 17.60 0.67 -34.86
CA THR A 278 16.27 0.48 -34.26
C THR A 278 16.25 -0.77 -33.37
N LEU A 279 16.95 -1.84 -33.76
CA LEU A 279 17.09 -3.06 -32.95
C LEU A 279 17.78 -2.81 -31.60
N ASP A 280 18.76 -1.91 -31.51
CA ASP A 280 19.40 -1.58 -30.24
C ASP A 280 18.45 -0.83 -29.31
N LEU A 281 17.63 0.09 -29.86
CA LEU A 281 16.60 0.79 -29.10
C LEU A 281 15.51 -0.17 -28.61
N LEU A 282 15.07 -1.11 -29.46
CA LEU A 282 14.11 -2.16 -29.10
C LEU A 282 14.66 -3.05 -27.98
N TYR A 283 15.92 -3.46 -28.09
CA TYR A 283 16.58 -4.28 -27.07
C TYR A 283 16.73 -3.50 -25.75
N GLN A 284 17.12 -2.22 -25.79
CA GLN A 284 17.21 -1.36 -24.61
C GLN A 284 15.85 -1.15 -23.94
N TRP A 285 14.77 -1.04 -24.71
CA TRP A 285 13.42 -1.03 -24.16
C TRP A 285 13.08 -2.37 -23.49
N ALA A 286 13.19 -3.48 -24.23
CA ALA A 286 12.77 -4.81 -23.78
C ALA A 286 13.60 -5.36 -22.59
N ALA A 287 14.93 -5.36 -22.69
CA ALA A 287 15.82 -5.87 -21.63
C ALA A 287 16.02 -4.84 -20.49
N GLY A 288 15.84 -3.56 -20.82
CA GLY A 288 16.19 -2.40 -20.00
C GLY A 288 15.02 -1.78 -19.25
N GLN A 289 14.35 -0.83 -19.92
CA GLN A 289 13.37 0.09 -19.32
C GLN A 289 12.01 -0.56 -19.06
N ALA A 290 11.50 -1.40 -19.97
CA ALA A 290 10.21 -2.06 -19.80
C ALA A 290 10.21 -2.89 -18.50
N TRP A 291 11.26 -3.67 -18.27
CA TRP A 291 11.44 -4.41 -17.01
C TRP A 291 11.63 -3.51 -15.78
N ALA A 292 12.34 -2.39 -15.92
CA ALA A 292 12.54 -1.44 -14.83
C ALA A 292 11.22 -0.78 -14.37
N LEU A 293 10.30 -0.57 -15.31
CA LEU A 293 8.94 -0.09 -15.08
C LEU A 293 7.97 -1.25 -14.79
N HIS A 294 8.48 -2.47 -14.65
CA HIS A 294 7.72 -3.70 -14.47
C HIS A 294 6.63 -3.89 -15.53
N CYS A 295 6.80 -3.46 -16.78
CA CYS A 295 5.82 -3.54 -17.86
C CYS A 295 6.28 -4.41 -19.05
N GLU A 296 7.35 -5.20 -18.86
CA GLU A 296 7.89 -6.15 -19.83
C GLU A 296 6.84 -7.17 -20.30
N ASP A 297 5.83 -7.43 -19.48
CA ASP A 297 4.76 -8.39 -19.73
C ASP A 297 3.70 -7.91 -20.74
N CYS A 298 3.54 -6.60 -20.93
CA CYS A 298 2.44 -6.05 -21.74
C CYS A 298 2.85 -4.90 -22.68
N LEU A 299 3.94 -4.17 -22.41
CA LEU A 299 4.35 -2.99 -23.20
C LEU A 299 5.53 -3.26 -24.14
N VAL A 300 5.76 -4.53 -24.48
CA VAL A 300 6.65 -4.94 -25.58
C VAL A 300 5.77 -5.61 -26.64
N PRO A 301 5.33 -4.88 -27.69
CA PRO A 301 4.36 -5.39 -28.65
C PRO A 301 4.92 -6.54 -29.50
N PRO A 302 4.05 -7.37 -30.11
CA PRO A 302 4.46 -8.54 -30.90
C PRO A 302 5.50 -8.23 -31.98
N ASP A 303 5.39 -7.10 -32.68
CA ASP A 303 6.35 -6.73 -33.74
C ASP A 303 7.76 -6.46 -33.18
N HIS A 304 7.85 -5.87 -31.98
CA HIS A 304 9.14 -5.69 -31.30
C HIS A 304 9.72 -7.03 -30.86
N ILE A 305 8.88 -7.94 -30.36
CA ILE A 305 9.28 -9.29 -29.98
C ILE A 305 9.79 -10.03 -31.22
N ALA A 306 9.07 -9.97 -32.34
CA ALA A 306 9.45 -10.61 -33.59
C ALA A 306 10.80 -10.08 -34.13
N ALA A 307 11.02 -8.77 -34.08
CA ALA A 307 12.29 -8.16 -34.50
C ALA A 307 13.47 -8.64 -33.63
N LEU A 308 13.26 -8.78 -32.31
CA LEU A 308 14.31 -9.20 -31.37
C LEU A 308 14.50 -10.73 -31.33
N SER A 309 13.46 -11.51 -31.60
CA SER A 309 13.51 -12.97 -31.63
C SER A 309 13.97 -13.53 -32.98
N ALA A 310 14.01 -12.69 -34.03
CA ALA A 310 14.56 -13.05 -35.34
C ALA A 310 15.98 -13.61 -35.22
N LEU A 311 16.23 -14.70 -35.95
CA LEU A 311 17.57 -15.29 -36.05
C LEU A 311 18.51 -14.32 -36.76
N SER A 312 19.72 -14.18 -36.24
CA SER A 312 20.73 -13.35 -36.88
C SER A 312 21.14 -13.93 -38.23
N GLU A 313 21.75 -13.10 -39.07
CA GLU A 313 22.23 -13.52 -40.39
C GLU A 313 23.13 -14.77 -40.28
N GLY A 314 22.83 -15.79 -41.09
CA GLY A 314 23.55 -17.09 -41.08
C GLY A 314 23.23 -18.03 -39.91
N ALA A 315 22.44 -17.63 -38.90
CA ALA A 315 22.10 -18.47 -37.75
C ALA A 315 21.03 -19.54 -38.07
N ALA A 316 20.19 -19.32 -39.08
CA ALA A 316 19.14 -20.27 -39.47
C ALA A 316 19.65 -21.64 -39.93
N ALA A 317 20.88 -21.70 -40.45
CA ALA A 317 21.52 -22.95 -40.87
C ALA A 317 22.28 -23.68 -39.74
N GLN A 318 22.34 -23.09 -38.54
CA GLN A 318 23.17 -23.58 -37.44
C GLN A 318 22.30 -24.23 -36.35
N PRO A 319 22.65 -25.42 -35.83
CA PRO A 319 22.05 -25.93 -34.60
C PRO A 319 22.23 -24.90 -33.47
N TRP A 320 21.17 -24.71 -32.68
CA TRP A 320 21.12 -23.70 -31.62
C TRP A 320 21.32 -22.26 -32.14
N GLY A 321 20.72 -21.92 -33.29
CA GLY A 321 20.76 -20.56 -33.84
C GLY A 321 20.38 -19.51 -32.79
N LEU A 322 21.07 -18.37 -32.81
CA LEU A 322 20.87 -17.28 -31.85
C LEU A 322 20.02 -16.17 -32.46
N SER A 323 19.16 -15.56 -31.65
CA SER A 323 18.39 -14.39 -32.03
C SER A 323 19.17 -13.09 -31.84
N GLU A 324 18.71 -12.01 -32.47
CA GLU A 324 19.23 -10.65 -32.29
C GLU A 324 19.26 -10.22 -30.82
N PHE A 325 18.29 -10.66 -30.02
CA PHE A 325 18.25 -10.44 -28.57
C PHE A 325 19.37 -11.16 -27.83
N LEU A 326 19.61 -12.45 -28.14
CA LEU A 326 20.62 -13.26 -27.45
C LEU A 326 22.04 -12.73 -27.69
N LEU A 327 22.32 -12.26 -28.90
CA LEU A 327 23.60 -11.64 -29.24
C LEU A 327 23.85 -10.36 -28.43
N ARG A 328 22.84 -9.49 -28.31
CA ARG A 328 22.91 -8.26 -27.51
C ARG A 328 23.02 -8.53 -26.02
N LEU A 329 22.23 -9.49 -25.50
CA LEU A 329 22.31 -9.91 -24.10
C LEU A 329 23.70 -10.43 -23.73
N ARG A 330 24.31 -11.23 -24.62
CA ARG A 330 25.68 -11.72 -24.46
C ARG A 330 26.71 -10.58 -24.50
N ALA A 331 26.52 -9.60 -25.38
CA ALA A 331 27.43 -8.46 -25.50
C ALA A 331 27.39 -7.55 -24.26
N GLU A 332 26.22 -7.39 -23.65
CA GLU A 332 26.04 -6.55 -22.45
C GLU A 332 26.35 -7.25 -21.12
N THR A 333 26.28 -8.59 -21.09
CA THR A 333 26.53 -9.37 -19.88
C THR A 333 27.94 -9.93 -19.92
N ALA A 334 28.86 -9.31 -19.17
CA ALA A 334 30.29 -9.66 -19.16
C ALA A 334 30.56 -11.14 -18.86
N GLU A 335 29.72 -11.80 -18.05
CA GLU A 335 29.87 -13.22 -17.71
C GLU A 335 29.39 -14.16 -18.84
N LEU A 336 28.60 -13.68 -19.79
CA LEU A 336 28.17 -14.43 -20.98
C LEU A 336 29.12 -14.23 -22.18
N THR A 337 29.80 -13.08 -22.27
CA THR A 337 30.70 -12.74 -23.38
C THR A 337 31.77 -13.81 -23.68
N PRO A 338 32.38 -14.51 -22.70
CA PRO A 338 33.38 -15.55 -22.98
C PRO A 338 32.85 -16.81 -23.68
N LEU A 339 31.53 -17.01 -23.79
CA LEU A 339 30.98 -18.20 -24.45
C LEU A 339 31.30 -18.18 -25.97
N PRO A 340 31.88 -19.25 -26.54
CA PRO A 340 32.29 -19.33 -27.94
C PRO A 340 31.11 -19.67 -28.86
N ILE A 341 30.35 -18.64 -29.28
CA ILE A 341 29.10 -18.78 -30.05
C ILE A 341 29.29 -19.25 -31.50
N ASP A 342 30.52 -19.31 -31.99
CA ASP A 342 30.90 -19.98 -33.23
C ASP A 342 30.75 -21.51 -33.14
N THR A 343 30.85 -22.07 -31.94
CA THR A 343 30.65 -23.50 -31.67
C THR A 343 29.20 -23.82 -31.30
N GLU A 344 28.73 -25.02 -31.68
CA GLU A 344 27.41 -25.52 -31.25
C GLU A 344 27.28 -25.54 -29.72
N LYS A 345 28.32 -26.05 -29.03
CA LYS A 345 28.36 -26.09 -27.56
C LYS A 345 28.20 -24.69 -26.95
N GLY A 346 28.89 -23.67 -27.47
CA GLY A 346 28.79 -22.32 -26.93
C GLY A 346 27.42 -21.68 -27.15
N ARG A 347 26.77 -21.93 -28.30
CA ARG A 347 25.39 -21.47 -28.53
C ARG A 347 24.37 -22.17 -27.64
N ARG A 348 24.53 -23.48 -27.45
CA ARG A 348 23.74 -24.27 -26.50
C ARG A 348 23.91 -23.78 -25.06
N ASP A 349 25.16 -23.60 -24.61
CA ASP A 349 25.46 -23.16 -23.25
C ASP A 349 24.94 -21.72 -23.00
N LEU A 350 24.96 -20.84 -24.01
CA LEU A 350 24.32 -19.53 -23.94
C LEU A 350 22.80 -19.66 -23.79
N THR A 351 22.16 -20.51 -24.60
CA THR A 351 20.72 -20.77 -24.52
C THR A 351 20.35 -21.28 -23.12
N CYS A 352 21.02 -22.31 -22.61
CA CYS A 352 20.79 -22.83 -21.27
C CYS A 352 21.02 -21.77 -20.19
N SER A 353 22.04 -20.91 -20.33
CA SER A 353 22.26 -19.80 -19.41
C SER A 353 21.06 -18.85 -19.36
N VAL A 354 20.45 -18.55 -20.51
CA VAL A 354 19.27 -17.66 -20.59
C VAL A 354 18.01 -18.34 -20.05
N LEU A 355 17.83 -19.66 -20.27
CA LEU A 355 16.76 -20.42 -19.60
C LEU A 355 16.90 -20.33 -18.07
N ILE A 356 18.12 -20.38 -17.54
CA ILE A 356 18.32 -20.18 -16.10
C ILE A 356 18.00 -18.74 -15.69
N LEU A 357 18.52 -17.73 -16.38
CA LEU A 357 18.19 -16.33 -16.10
C LEU A 357 16.67 -16.03 -16.17
N ALA A 358 15.92 -16.80 -16.97
CA ALA A 358 14.48 -16.65 -17.10
C ALA A 358 13.70 -16.94 -15.80
N LEU A 359 14.31 -17.55 -14.78
CA LEU A 359 13.65 -17.71 -13.46
C LEU A 359 13.44 -16.37 -12.73
N SER A 360 14.25 -15.35 -13.04
CA SER A 360 14.08 -13.96 -12.61
C SER A 360 13.64 -13.03 -13.76
N ARG A 361 13.86 -13.42 -15.02
CA ARG A 361 13.52 -12.65 -16.23
C ARG A 361 12.71 -13.51 -17.21
N PRO A 362 11.49 -13.94 -16.86
CA PRO A 362 10.71 -14.84 -17.70
C PRO A 362 10.41 -14.28 -19.09
N ASP A 363 10.42 -12.96 -19.24
CA ASP A 363 10.31 -12.29 -20.53
C ASP A 363 11.38 -12.72 -21.55
N PHE A 364 12.56 -13.17 -21.09
CA PHE A 364 13.66 -13.59 -21.96
C PHE A 364 13.29 -14.80 -22.83
N LEU A 365 12.38 -15.67 -22.38
CA LEU A 365 11.96 -16.84 -23.13
C LEU A 365 11.33 -16.47 -24.48
N ARG A 366 10.65 -15.32 -24.56
CA ARG A 366 10.00 -14.84 -25.79
C ARG A 366 10.98 -14.49 -26.92
N TYR A 367 12.27 -14.38 -26.61
CA TYR A 367 13.31 -14.06 -27.58
C TYR A 367 14.24 -15.25 -27.89
N ILE A 368 14.00 -16.43 -27.30
CA ILE A 368 14.75 -17.64 -27.60
C ILE A 368 13.99 -18.39 -28.71
N PRO A 369 14.67 -18.89 -29.76
CA PRO A 369 14.02 -19.72 -30.77
C PRO A 369 13.31 -20.93 -30.13
N PRO A 370 12.02 -21.19 -30.46
CA PRO A 370 11.25 -22.26 -29.82
C PRO A 370 11.93 -23.63 -29.88
N ALA A 371 12.52 -23.98 -31.03
CA ALA A 371 13.26 -25.23 -31.20
C ALA A 371 14.44 -25.39 -30.22
N SER A 372 15.10 -24.28 -29.85
CA SER A 372 16.20 -24.29 -28.89
C SER A 372 15.69 -24.47 -27.45
N ILE A 373 14.52 -23.94 -27.12
CA ILE A 373 13.86 -24.19 -25.81
C ILE A 373 13.51 -25.67 -25.70
N ASP A 374 12.88 -26.23 -26.74
CA ASP A 374 12.48 -27.64 -26.76
C ASP A 374 13.69 -28.57 -26.68
N ALA A 375 14.76 -28.27 -27.41
CA ALA A 375 16.01 -29.03 -27.35
C ALA A 375 16.68 -28.95 -25.97
N ALA A 376 16.63 -27.79 -25.28
CA ALA A 376 17.22 -27.63 -23.95
C ALA A 376 16.45 -28.38 -22.86
N LEU A 377 15.13 -28.42 -22.98
CA LEU A 377 14.24 -29.07 -22.01
C LEU A 377 14.00 -30.55 -22.30
N SER A 378 14.47 -31.04 -23.44
CA SER A 378 14.43 -32.45 -23.83
C SER A 378 15.76 -33.15 -23.51
N GLY A 379 15.71 -34.44 -23.15
CA GLY A 379 16.89 -35.30 -23.11
C GLY A 379 17.97 -34.94 -22.06
N GLY A 380 17.64 -34.12 -21.05
CA GLY A 380 18.54 -33.82 -19.92
C GLY A 380 19.55 -32.69 -20.15
N VAL A 381 19.54 -32.01 -21.31
CA VAL A 381 20.54 -30.99 -21.68
C VAL A 381 20.64 -29.87 -20.63
N LEU A 382 19.51 -29.31 -20.18
CA LEU A 382 19.51 -28.27 -19.15
C LEU A 382 19.98 -28.81 -17.79
N ALA A 383 19.64 -30.06 -17.44
CA ALA A 383 20.08 -30.68 -16.19
C ALA A 383 21.60 -30.88 -16.14
N ASP A 384 22.20 -31.35 -17.25
CA ASP A 384 23.64 -31.49 -17.41
C ASP A 384 24.35 -30.14 -17.33
N PHE A 385 23.76 -29.11 -17.95
CA PHE A 385 24.27 -27.75 -17.85
C PHE A 385 24.26 -27.24 -16.40
N CYS A 386 23.16 -27.41 -15.66
CA CYS A 386 23.06 -27.06 -14.25
C CYS A 386 24.12 -27.79 -13.39
N ALA A 387 24.34 -29.08 -13.64
CA ALA A 387 25.37 -29.86 -12.97
C ALA A 387 26.79 -29.30 -13.25
N SER A 388 27.07 -28.90 -14.49
CA SER A 388 28.34 -28.25 -14.87
C SER A 388 28.57 -26.90 -14.19
N MET A 389 27.50 -26.20 -13.81
CA MET A 389 27.53 -24.97 -13.01
C MET A 389 27.60 -25.22 -11.50
N GLY A 390 27.70 -26.48 -11.06
CA GLY A 390 27.85 -26.87 -9.67
C GLY A 390 26.54 -27.06 -8.90
N THR A 391 25.38 -27.08 -9.58
CA THR A 391 24.05 -27.30 -9.00
C THR A 391 23.35 -28.45 -9.72
N PRO A 392 23.63 -29.72 -9.37
CA PRO A 392 22.96 -30.87 -9.98
C PRO A 392 21.48 -30.89 -9.56
N LEU A 393 20.59 -30.98 -10.56
CA LEU A 393 19.13 -31.00 -10.37
C LEU A 393 18.56 -32.31 -10.95
N PRO A 394 18.67 -33.44 -10.21
CA PRO A 394 18.20 -34.73 -10.70
C PRO A 394 16.68 -34.68 -10.95
N GLY A 395 16.25 -35.17 -12.10
CA GLY A 395 14.84 -35.17 -12.48
C GLY A 395 14.28 -33.82 -12.99
N LEU A 396 15.15 -32.84 -13.27
CA LEU A 396 14.73 -31.64 -14.02
C LEU A 396 14.30 -32.02 -15.44
N ASP A 397 13.01 -31.86 -15.71
CA ASP A 397 12.38 -32.02 -17.02
C ASP A 397 11.59 -30.76 -17.42
N ARG A 398 10.96 -30.77 -18.61
CA ARG A 398 10.11 -29.67 -19.08
C ARG A 398 9.01 -29.32 -18.06
N ALA A 399 8.36 -30.33 -17.47
CA ALA A 399 7.26 -30.11 -16.53
C ALA A 399 7.73 -29.44 -15.24
N GLY A 400 8.89 -29.84 -14.72
CA GLY A 400 9.57 -29.22 -13.59
C GLY A 400 9.98 -27.78 -13.85
N TYR A 401 10.56 -27.52 -15.02
CA TYR A 401 10.95 -26.17 -15.43
C TYR A 401 9.72 -25.25 -15.62
N ALA A 402 8.69 -25.73 -16.32
CA ALA A 402 7.42 -25.02 -16.50
C ALA A 402 6.75 -24.71 -15.14
N ARG A 403 6.79 -25.64 -14.19
CA ARG A 403 6.32 -25.42 -12.82
C ARG A 403 7.09 -24.30 -12.12
N ALA A 404 8.41 -24.29 -12.23
CA ALA A 404 9.24 -23.25 -11.62
C ALA A 404 9.03 -21.86 -12.25
N LEU A 405 8.68 -21.78 -13.54
CA LEU A 405 8.31 -20.54 -14.23
C LEU A 405 6.94 -20.01 -13.80
N ARG A 406 5.96 -20.89 -13.54
CA ARG A 406 4.64 -20.44 -13.08
C ARG A 406 4.70 -19.69 -11.75
N THR A 407 5.61 -20.07 -10.85
CA THR A 407 5.89 -19.29 -9.62
C THR A 407 6.43 -17.88 -9.92
N ALA A 408 7.11 -17.69 -11.06
CA ALA A 408 7.53 -16.37 -11.54
C ALA A 408 6.42 -15.60 -12.29
N GLY A 409 5.22 -16.17 -12.45
CA GLY A 409 4.10 -15.56 -13.16
C GLY A 409 4.19 -15.69 -14.68
N PHE A 410 4.82 -16.75 -15.19
CA PHE A 410 4.93 -17.02 -16.63
C PHE A 410 4.53 -18.46 -16.95
N ASP A 411 3.71 -18.64 -17.97
CA ASP A 411 3.31 -19.94 -18.47
C ASP A 411 4.12 -20.32 -19.71
N LEU A 412 4.90 -21.39 -19.60
CA LEU A 412 5.82 -21.82 -20.66
C LEU A 412 5.09 -22.28 -21.93
N GLU A 413 3.92 -22.90 -21.80
CA GLU A 413 3.24 -23.54 -22.94
C GLU A 413 2.52 -22.49 -23.79
N SER A 414 1.91 -21.48 -23.17
CA SER A 414 1.30 -20.35 -23.86
C SER A 414 2.29 -19.23 -24.18
N MET A 415 3.50 -19.26 -23.61
CA MET A 415 4.51 -18.20 -23.71
C MET A 415 4.02 -16.82 -23.25
N CYS A 416 3.09 -16.83 -22.28
CA CYS A 416 2.40 -15.64 -21.78
C CYS A 416 2.64 -15.42 -20.29
N PHE A 417 2.57 -14.17 -19.86
CA PHE A 417 2.52 -13.81 -18.45
C PHE A 417 1.13 -14.10 -17.87
N THR A 418 1.08 -14.53 -16.61
CA THR A 418 -0.17 -14.80 -15.89
C THR A 418 -0.82 -13.54 -15.32
N SER A 419 -0.26 -12.36 -15.60
CA SER A 419 -0.78 -11.05 -15.21
C SER A 419 -1.85 -10.50 -16.17
N LEU A 420 -2.14 -11.22 -17.26
CA LEU A 420 -3.13 -10.83 -18.26
C LEU A 420 -4.43 -11.63 -18.11
N THR A 421 -5.53 -10.91 -18.21
CA THR A 421 -6.90 -11.46 -18.29
C THR A 421 -7.23 -11.87 -19.72
N ALA A 422 -8.32 -12.61 -19.92
CA ALA A 422 -8.77 -13.04 -21.24
C ALA A 422 -9.14 -11.85 -22.15
N GLU A 423 -9.59 -10.74 -21.56
CA GLU A 423 -9.89 -9.49 -22.27
C GLU A 423 -8.62 -8.68 -22.60
N GLY A 424 -7.44 -9.11 -22.14
CA GLY A 424 -6.18 -8.41 -22.33
C GLY A 424 -5.92 -7.28 -21.34
N HIS A 425 -6.75 -7.12 -20.29
CA HIS A 425 -6.40 -6.28 -19.15
C HIS A 425 -5.25 -6.88 -18.39
N ARG A 426 -4.44 -6.01 -17.79
CA ARG A 426 -3.33 -6.40 -16.93
C ARG A 426 -3.64 -6.08 -15.48
N ALA A 427 -3.36 -7.02 -14.59
CA ALA A 427 -3.47 -6.81 -13.15
C ALA A 427 -2.67 -7.85 -12.34
N GLU A 428 -2.35 -7.50 -11.09
CA GLU A 428 -1.77 -8.46 -10.15
C GLU A 428 -2.77 -9.56 -9.77
N PHE A 429 -4.07 -9.22 -9.59
CA PHE A 429 -5.08 -10.21 -9.20
C PHE A 429 -5.18 -11.40 -10.18
N ALA A 430 -4.86 -11.17 -11.46
CA ALA A 430 -4.91 -12.20 -12.50
C ALA A 430 -3.92 -13.35 -12.25
N ARG A 431 -2.84 -13.07 -11.51
CA ARG A 431 -1.77 -14.04 -11.20
C ARG A 431 -2.16 -15.05 -10.12
N PHE A 432 -3.18 -14.76 -9.32
CA PHE A 432 -3.64 -15.66 -8.28
C PHE A 432 -4.44 -16.82 -8.88
N ALA A 433 -4.35 -17.99 -8.26
CA ALA A 433 -5.21 -19.10 -8.64
C ALA A 433 -6.69 -18.77 -8.41
N PRO A 434 -7.60 -19.31 -9.25
CA PRO A 434 -9.03 -19.24 -8.93
C PRO A 434 -9.27 -19.85 -7.55
N PRO A 435 -10.23 -19.33 -6.78
CA PRO A 435 -10.61 -19.97 -5.54
C PRO A 435 -10.98 -21.43 -5.77
N ASP A 436 -11.65 -21.78 -6.87
CA ASP A 436 -12.06 -23.16 -7.17
C ASP A 436 -10.93 -24.10 -7.66
N GLY A 437 -9.69 -23.61 -7.77
CA GLY A 437 -8.56 -24.37 -8.32
C GLY A 437 -7.83 -25.30 -7.35
N ALA A 438 -8.08 -25.19 -6.04
CA ALA A 438 -7.66 -26.20 -5.07
C ALA A 438 -8.65 -27.38 -5.09
N PRO A 439 -8.25 -28.61 -4.68
CA PRO A 439 -9.20 -29.72 -4.58
C PRO A 439 -10.43 -29.26 -3.80
N ALA A 440 -11.65 -29.64 -4.22
CA ALA A 440 -12.90 -29.24 -3.55
C ALA A 440 -12.92 -29.56 -2.03
N ASN A 441 -12.08 -30.50 -1.59
CA ASN A 441 -11.89 -30.89 -0.19
C ASN A 441 -10.72 -30.16 0.53
N SER A 442 -10.13 -29.14 -0.09
CA SER A 442 -9.08 -28.32 0.53
C SER A 442 -9.69 -27.32 1.51
N PRO A 443 -9.16 -27.18 2.74
CA PRO A 443 -9.62 -26.18 3.71
C PRO A 443 -9.54 -24.73 3.19
N ALA A 444 -8.73 -24.47 2.16
CA ALA A 444 -8.60 -23.15 1.52
C ALA A 444 -9.82 -22.76 0.66
N ASN A 445 -10.63 -23.74 0.25
CA ASN A 445 -11.78 -23.54 -0.64
C ASN A 445 -13.14 -23.70 0.06
N ALA A 446 -13.13 -24.02 1.36
CA ALA A 446 -14.36 -24.09 2.12
C ALA A 446 -14.99 -22.69 2.19
N LEU A 447 -16.19 -22.56 1.61
CA LEU A 447 -16.99 -21.34 1.67
C LEU A 447 -17.23 -20.96 3.13
N VAL A 448 -16.78 -19.77 3.52
CA VAL A 448 -17.06 -19.25 4.86
C VAL A 448 -18.38 -18.48 4.86
N GLU A 449 -19.09 -18.48 5.98
CA GLU A 449 -20.35 -17.73 6.08
C GLU A 449 -20.09 -16.22 6.05
N ILE A 450 -19.24 -15.73 6.95
CA ILE A 450 -18.86 -14.32 7.02
C ILE A 450 -17.34 -14.21 7.09
N GLN A 451 -16.77 -13.39 6.20
CA GLN A 451 -15.38 -13.00 6.20
C GLN A 451 -15.27 -11.51 6.50
N ILE A 452 -14.46 -11.14 7.50
CA ILE A 452 -14.13 -9.74 7.79
C ILE A 452 -12.69 -9.49 7.36
N ILE A 453 -12.51 -8.44 6.57
CA ILE A 453 -11.23 -8.06 5.98
C ILE A 453 -10.90 -6.64 6.44
N GLY A 454 -9.84 -6.50 7.23
CA GLY A 454 -9.45 -5.21 7.80
C GLY A 454 -8.19 -5.30 8.64
N PRO A 455 -7.71 -4.18 9.21
CA PRO A 455 -6.44 -4.11 9.90
C PRO A 455 -6.51 -4.66 11.34
N PHE A 456 -6.81 -5.94 11.51
CA PHE A 456 -6.91 -6.63 12.81
C PHE A 456 -5.65 -6.46 13.66
N GLY A 457 -4.48 -6.54 13.02
CA GLY A 457 -3.16 -6.47 13.68
C GLY A 457 -2.72 -5.06 14.06
N LYS A 458 -3.43 -4.00 13.65
CA LYS A 458 -2.99 -2.60 13.87
C LYS A 458 -3.51 -2.02 15.19
N ALA A 459 -2.65 -1.25 15.85
CA ALA A 459 -2.98 -0.46 17.04
C ALA A 459 -3.57 0.91 16.63
N SER A 460 -4.71 0.89 15.93
CA SER A 460 -5.42 2.08 15.44
C SER A 460 -6.92 2.01 15.74
N GLY A 461 -7.63 3.13 15.64
CA GLY A 461 -9.09 3.18 15.80
C GLY A 461 -9.83 2.32 14.78
N LEU A 462 -9.35 2.25 13.53
CA LEU A 462 -9.91 1.36 12.51
C LEU A 462 -9.69 -0.12 12.88
N GLY A 463 -8.51 -0.47 13.39
CA GLY A 463 -8.25 -1.83 13.89
C GLY A 463 -9.11 -2.19 15.10
N GLN A 464 -9.36 -1.23 16.01
CA GLN A 464 -10.28 -1.38 17.14
C GLN A 464 -11.71 -1.66 16.65
N ALA A 465 -12.23 -0.83 15.75
CA ALA A 465 -13.55 -1.02 15.15
C ALA A 465 -13.67 -2.36 14.41
N THR A 466 -12.62 -2.78 13.67
CA THR A 466 -12.61 -4.08 12.97
C THR A 466 -12.80 -5.25 13.94
N ARG A 467 -12.09 -5.23 15.08
CA ARG A 467 -12.19 -6.25 16.12
C ARG A 467 -13.54 -6.24 16.83
N LEU A 468 -14.08 -5.05 17.09
CA LEU A 468 -15.41 -4.90 17.68
C LEU A 468 -16.49 -5.43 16.74
N SER A 469 -16.47 -5.07 15.46
CA SER A 469 -17.40 -5.60 14.46
C SER A 469 -17.37 -7.13 14.37
N ALA A 470 -16.19 -7.75 14.43
CA ALA A 470 -16.04 -9.20 14.50
C ALA A 470 -16.71 -9.78 15.76
N LEU A 471 -16.43 -9.18 16.92
CA LEU A 471 -17.04 -9.57 18.19
C LEU A 471 -18.56 -9.40 18.19
N MET A 472 -19.10 -8.36 17.55
CA MET A 472 -20.55 -8.12 17.49
C MET A 472 -21.26 -9.18 16.65
N LEU A 473 -20.66 -9.62 15.55
CA LEU A 473 -21.19 -10.72 14.74
C LEU A 473 -21.09 -12.06 15.46
N GLU A 474 -19.98 -12.32 16.16
CA GLU A 474 -19.82 -13.52 16.99
C GLU A 474 -20.87 -13.57 18.12
N ARG A 475 -21.07 -12.45 18.82
CA ARG A 475 -22.13 -12.33 19.85
C ARG A 475 -23.54 -12.45 19.27
N ALA A 476 -23.73 -12.08 18.00
CA ALA A 476 -24.99 -12.28 17.29
C ALA A 476 -25.21 -13.73 16.82
N GLY A 477 -24.25 -14.64 17.06
CA GLY A 477 -24.34 -16.07 16.77
C GLY A 477 -23.68 -16.52 15.46
N TYR A 478 -22.91 -15.66 14.80
CA TYR A 478 -22.24 -16.01 13.53
C TYR A 478 -20.80 -16.48 13.73
N HIS A 479 -20.33 -17.33 12.81
CA HIS A 479 -18.92 -17.67 12.74
C HIS A 479 -18.17 -16.71 11.80
N VAL A 480 -17.17 -16.00 12.33
CA VAL A 480 -16.41 -14.99 11.59
C VAL A 480 -15.02 -15.49 11.20
N HIS A 481 -14.73 -15.46 9.91
CA HIS A 481 -13.37 -15.65 9.38
C HIS A 481 -12.64 -14.30 9.33
N ARG A 482 -11.53 -14.17 10.06
CA ARG A 482 -10.79 -12.91 10.24
C ARG A 482 -9.56 -12.86 9.35
N VAL A 483 -9.46 -11.86 8.49
CA VAL A 483 -8.35 -11.67 7.54
C VAL A 483 -7.73 -10.29 7.71
N ASP A 484 -6.40 -10.25 7.85
CA ASP A 484 -5.69 -8.97 7.94
C ASP A 484 -5.57 -8.32 6.56
N PHE A 485 -5.81 -7.02 6.50
CA PHE A 485 -5.49 -6.19 5.34
C PHE A 485 -4.85 -4.88 5.76
N THR A 486 -3.64 -4.62 5.27
CA THR A 486 -2.80 -3.51 5.74
C THR A 486 -2.10 -2.75 4.61
N LEU A 487 -2.42 -3.04 3.34
CA LEU A 487 -1.82 -2.34 2.21
C LEU A 487 -2.07 -0.82 2.32
N ASP A 488 -1.00 -0.04 2.19
CA ASP A 488 -0.97 1.42 2.38
C ASP A 488 -1.42 1.93 3.78
N ASN A 489 -1.55 1.05 4.79
CA ASN A 489 -1.90 1.47 6.15
C ASN A 489 -0.63 1.91 6.94
N PRO A 490 -0.51 3.20 7.32
CA PRO A 490 0.70 3.73 7.97
C PRO A 490 0.83 3.34 9.45
N SER A 491 -0.17 2.68 10.04
CA SER A 491 -0.20 2.38 11.47
C SER A 491 0.80 1.29 11.87
N PRO A 492 1.39 1.36 13.08
CA PRO A 492 2.24 0.30 13.61
C PRO A 492 1.48 -1.03 13.77
N GLU A 493 2.19 -2.14 13.54
CA GLU A 493 1.69 -3.48 13.85
C GLU A 493 1.86 -3.80 15.33
N ASP A 494 0.87 -4.47 15.91
CA ASP A 494 1.01 -5.16 17.19
C ASP A 494 1.47 -6.60 16.90
N ALA A 495 2.76 -6.87 17.13
CA ALA A 495 3.39 -8.16 16.85
C ALA A 495 2.76 -9.34 17.62
N ALA A 496 2.09 -9.09 18.75
CA ALA A 496 1.36 -10.12 19.48
C ALA A 496 0.07 -10.55 18.76
N ARG A 497 -0.55 -9.63 17.99
CA ARG A 497 -1.85 -9.82 17.32
C ARG A 497 -1.73 -10.33 15.88
N ALA A 498 -0.61 -10.08 15.20
CA ALA A 498 -0.39 -10.50 13.82
C ALA A 498 -0.29 -12.04 13.62
N ARG A 499 0.04 -12.79 14.69
CA ARG A 499 0.40 -14.22 14.61
C ARG A 499 -0.77 -15.20 14.41
N ALA A 500 -2.02 -14.76 14.41
CA ALA A 500 -3.21 -15.64 14.43
C ALA A 500 -4.19 -15.43 13.25
N LEU A 501 -3.81 -14.69 12.21
CA LEU A 501 -4.73 -14.27 11.15
C LEU A 501 -4.69 -15.22 9.95
N ALA A 502 -5.84 -15.46 9.32
CA ALA A 502 -6.01 -16.43 8.26
C ALA A 502 -5.89 -15.81 6.86
N ASN A 503 -5.65 -16.64 5.85
CA ASN A 503 -5.67 -16.23 4.43
C ASN A 503 -7.11 -15.96 3.95
N LEU A 504 -7.22 -15.12 2.91
CA LEU A 504 -8.46 -14.88 2.17
C LEU A 504 -9.08 -16.19 1.65
N ARG A 505 -10.41 -16.29 1.73
CA ARG A 505 -11.22 -17.41 1.22
C ARG A 505 -12.51 -16.90 0.55
N PRO A 506 -13.15 -17.69 -0.31
CA PRO A 506 -14.54 -17.45 -0.71
C PRO A 506 -15.47 -17.34 0.50
N ALA A 507 -16.37 -16.37 0.49
CA ALA A 507 -17.34 -16.15 1.56
C ALA A 507 -18.76 -15.92 1.01
N ARG A 508 -19.81 -16.22 1.79
CA ARG A 508 -21.17 -15.76 1.45
C ARG A 508 -21.28 -14.24 1.60
N VAL A 509 -20.67 -13.70 2.65
CA VAL A 509 -20.61 -12.26 2.92
C VAL A 509 -19.17 -11.85 3.22
N ASN A 510 -18.69 -10.80 2.54
CA ASN A 510 -17.48 -10.08 2.93
C ASN A 510 -17.86 -8.76 3.60
N LEU A 511 -17.36 -8.54 4.81
CA LEU A 511 -17.37 -7.23 5.46
C LEU A 511 -15.97 -6.61 5.36
N TRP A 512 -15.83 -5.68 4.43
CA TRP A 512 -14.64 -4.89 4.19
C TRP A 512 -14.55 -3.77 5.21
N HIS A 513 -13.84 -4.02 6.30
CA HIS A 513 -13.62 -3.07 7.38
C HIS A 513 -12.40 -2.17 7.10
N ILE A 514 -12.43 -1.56 5.92
CA ILE A 514 -11.47 -0.61 5.37
C ILE A 514 -12.26 0.57 4.80
N ASN A 515 -11.62 1.74 4.71
CA ASN A 515 -12.26 2.87 4.05
C ASN A 515 -12.39 2.61 2.54
N VAL A 516 -13.38 3.24 1.89
CA VAL A 516 -13.78 2.93 0.52
C VAL A 516 -12.69 3.22 -0.52
N GLU A 517 -11.78 4.16 -0.27
CA GLU A 517 -10.62 4.44 -1.12
C GLU A 517 -9.59 3.30 -1.15
N ALA A 518 -9.67 2.34 -0.22
CA ALA A 518 -8.80 1.17 -0.20
C ALA A 518 -9.39 -0.03 -0.96
N LEU A 519 -10.70 -0.03 -1.27
CA LEU A 519 -11.36 -1.12 -2.00
C LEU A 519 -10.81 -1.32 -3.41
N PRO A 520 -10.57 -0.28 -4.24
CA PRO A 520 -9.96 -0.48 -5.56
C PRO A 520 -8.56 -1.10 -5.46
N LEU A 521 -7.79 -0.80 -4.40
CA LEU A 521 -6.48 -1.40 -4.18
C LEU A 521 -6.60 -2.88 -3.81
N ALA A 522 -7.55 -3.22 -2.95
CA ALA A 522 -7.85 -4.61 -2.60
C ALA A 522 -8.24 -5.40 -3.87
N ALA A 523 -9.12 -4.84 -4.70
CA ALA A 523 -9.52 -5.43 -5.98
C ALA A 523 -8.35 -5.58 -6.97
N ALA A 524 -7.39 -4.66 -6.97
CA ALA A 524 -6.24 -4.70 -7.86
C ALA A 524 -5.17 -5.73 -7.46
N TYR A 525 -4.94 -5.93 -6.16
CA TYR A 525 -3.76 -6.62 -5.63
C TYR A 525 -4.02 -7.87 -4.80
N LEU A 526 -5.27 -8.17 -4.46
CA LEU A 526 -5.64 -9.40 -3.77
C LEU A 526 -6.23 -10.44 -4.74
N PRO A 527 -6.25 -11.73 -4.36
CA PRO A 527 -7.09 -12.72 -5.03
C PRO A 527 -8.54 -12.27 -5.09
N ASP A 528 -9.27 -12.71 -6.11
CA ASP A 528 -10.69 -12.43 -6.19
C ASP A 528 -11.46 -13.17 -5.08
N VAL A 529 -11.94 -12.38 -4.12
CA VAL A 529 -12.93 -12.80 -3.12
C VAL A 529 -14.22 -11.98 -3.22
N PHE A 530 -14.34 -11.07 -4.19
CA PHE A 530 -15.54 -10.25 -4.36
C PHE A 530 -16.65 -11.05 -5.04
N SER A 531 -16.29 -11.79 -6.09
CA SER A 531 -17.25 -12.56 -6.89
C SER A 531 -17.92 -13.68 -6.08
N GLY A 532 -19.23 -13.81 -6.23
CA GLY A 532 -20.02 -14.82 -5.51
C GLY A 532 -20.29 -14.50 -4.03
N SER A 533 -19.84 -13.33 -3.55
CA SER A 533 -20.09 -12.84 -2.19
C SER A 533 -20.98 -11.61 -2.22
N TYR A 534 -21.75 -11.40 -1.15
CA TYR A 534 -22.33 -10.09 -0.85
C TYR A 534 -21.28 -9.24 -0.13
N ASN A 535 -20.88 -8.13 -0.75
CA ASN A 535 -19.78 -7.29 -0.29
C ASN A 535 -20.32 -6.05 0.44
N ILE A 536 -19.90 -5.89 1.69
CA ILE A 536 -20.30 -4.77 2.55
C ILE A 536 -19.04 -3.93 2.84
N ALA A 537 -19.06 -2.64 2.55
CA ALA A 537 -18.02 -1.73 3.02
C ALA A 537 -18.38 -1.12 4.37
N TYR A 538 -17.42 -0.99 5.29
CA TYR A 538 -17.58 -0.28 6.55
C TYR A 538 -16.61 0.91 6.65
N PRO A 539 -16.89 2.04 5.96
CA PRO A 539 -16.02 3.20 5.97
C PRO A 539 -16.15 4.06 7.24
N PHE A 540 -15.06 4.71 7.60
CA PHE A 540 -15.06 5.87 8.49
C PHE A 540 -14.68 7.11 7.68
N TRP A 541 -15.60 8.08 7.60
CA TRP A 541 -15.43 9.30 6.83
C TRP A 541 -16.01 10.50 7.58
N GLU A 542 -15.39 11.66 7.43
CA GLU A 542 -15.65 12.82 8.28
C GLU A 542 -16.02 14.10 7.52
N LEU A 543 -16.20 14.05 6.20
CA LEU A 543 -16.78 15.19 5.46
C LEU A 543 -18.26 14.93 5.15
N ASP A 544 -18.99 16.00 4.86
CA ASP A 544 -20.43 16.03 4.59
C ASP A 544 -20.87 15.32 3.28
N SER A 545 -19.93 14.81 2.50
CA SER A 545 -20.17 14.00 1.30
C SER A 545 -18.93 13.15 0.99
N PRO A 546 -19.00 12.12 0.12
CA PRO A 546 -17.87 11.23 -0.16
C PRO A 546 -16.66 11.97 -0.75
N GLY A 547 -15.43 11.49 -0.50
CA GLY A 547 -14.22 12.04 -1.09
C GLY A 547 -14.14 11.84 -2.61
N ALA A 548 -13.27 12.60 -3.29
CA ALA A 548 -13.13 12.60 -4.75
C ALA A 548 -12.88 11.20 -5.34
N CYS A 549 -12.08 10.37 -4.68
CA CYS A 549 -11.69 9.04 -5.15
C CYS A 549 -12.59 7.89 -4.63
N HIS A 550 -13.61 8.19 -3.82
CA HIS A 550 -14.51 7.18 -3.23
C HIS A 550 -15.47 6.48 -4.22
N PRO A 551 -15.98 7.15 -5.29
CA PRO A 551 -17.03 6.57 -6.13
C PRO A 551 -16.71 5.18 -6.70
N LEU A 552 -15.50 4.93 -7.20
CA LEU A 552 -15.12 3.60 -7.68
C LEU A 552 -15.15 2.55 -6.55
N GLY A 553 -14.69 2.90 -5.36
CA GLY A 553 -14.72 1.99 -4.20
C GLY A 553 -16.14 1.65 -3.75
N ILE A 554 -17.03 2.64 -3.72
CA ILE A 554 -18.47 2.45 -3.48
C ILE A 554 -19.07 1.55 -4.56
N ASP A 555 -18.64 1.70 -5.82
CA ASP A 555 -19.15 0.87 -6.90
C ASP A 555 -18.76 -0.62 -6.77
N LEU A 556 -17.64 -0.93 -6.11
CA LEU A 556 -17.16 -2.31 -5.96
C LEU A 556 -17.96 -3.17 -4.97
N VAL A 557 -18.79 -2.58 -4.12
CA VAL A 557 -19.54 -3.30 -3.06
C VAL A 557 -21.05 -3.30 -3.31
N ASP A 558 -21.80 -4.08 -2.54
CA ASP A 558 -23.26 -4.18 -2.65
C ASP A 558 -23.98 -3.30 -1.63
N GLU A 559 -23.34 -3.03 -0.49
CA GLU A 559 -23.91 -2.25 0.62
C GLU A 559 -22.82 -1.52 1.42
N LEU A 560 -23.20 -0.41 2.06
CA LEU A 560 -22.39 0.27 3.06
C LEU A 560 -23.00 0.10 4.45
N TRP A 561 -22.18 -0.32 5.40
CA TRP A 561 -22.46 -0.22 6.83
C TRP A 561 -21.72 0.99 7.38
N VAL A 562 -22.41 1.83 8.13
CA VAL A 562 -21.79 2.99 8.78
C VAL A 562 -22.04 2.94 10.28
N ALA A 563 -21.11 3.52 11.05
CA ALA A 563 -21.22 3.57 12.49
C ALA A 563 -22.36 4.53 12.92
N PRO A 564 -22.31 5.84 12.60
CA PRO A 564 -23.37 6.77 12.97
C PRO A 564 -24.38 7.03 11.85
N GLN A 565 -25.52 7.62 12.19
CA GLN A 565 -26.49 8.15 11.22
C GLN A 565 -25.86 9.18 10.27
N PHE A 566 -24.90 9.98 10.76
CA PHE A 566 -24.13 10.91 9.94
C PHE A 566 -23.52 10.26 8.68
N GLY A 567 -23.07 8.99 8.77
CA GLY A 567 -22.55 8.28 7.61
C GLY A 567 -23.62 7.99 6.55
N VAL A 568 -24.87 7.76 6.96
CA VAL A 568 -25.99 7.57 6.02
C VAL A 568 -26.25 8.87 5.27
N ASP A 569 -26.30 9.98 6.01
CA ASP A 569 -26.54 11.32 5.45
C ASP A 569 -25.44 11.71 4.45
N VAL A 570 -24.21 11.26 4.70
CA VAL A 570 -23.04 11.45 3.81
C VAL A 570 -23.12 10.60 2.55
N PHE A 571 -23.38 9.29 2.66
CA PHE A 571 -23.18 8.37 1.54
C PHE A 571 -24.46 8.11 0.73
N GLN A 572 -25.63 8.00 1.37
CA GLN A 572 -26.86 7.60 0.71
C GLN A 572 -27.27 8.52 -0.47
N PRO A 573 -27.07 9.85 -0.42
CA PRO A 573 -27.40 10.73 -1.56
C PRO A 573 -26.53 10.50 -2.80
N HIS A 574 -25.44 9.73 -2.68
CA HIS A 574 -24.44 9.54 -3.72
C HIS A 574 -24.36 8.10 -4.24
N THR A 575 -25.30 7.23 -3.86
CA THR A 575 -25.36 5.85 -4.34
C THR A 575 -26.78 5.29 -4.22
N ASP A 576 -27.17 4.45 -5.18
CA ASP A 576 -28.43 3.70 -5.12
C ASP A 576 -28.33 2.46 -4.22
N LYS A 577 -27.14 2.17 -3.70
CA LYS A 577 -26.88 1.05 -2.80
C LYS A 577 -27.39 1.35 -1.40
N PRO A 578 -27.81 0.33 -0.62
CA PRO A 578 -28.20 0.55 0.77
C PRO A 578 -27.04 1.10 1.60
N VAL A 579 -27.31 2.14 2.39
CA VAL A 579 -26.41 2.63 3.43
C VAL A 579 -27.11 2.48 4.78
N THR A 580 -26.58 1.60 5.64
CA THR A 580 -27.23 1.23 6.90
C THR A 580 -26.39 1.68 8.09
N ALA A 581 -26.97 2.52 8.98
CA ALA A 581 -26.38 2.81 10.29
C ALA A 581 -26.55 1.61 11.22
N VAL A 582 -25.51 0.78 11.33
CA VAL A 582 -25.52 -0.42 12.20
C VAL A 582 -24.97 -0.15 13.59
N GLY A 583 -24.34 1.01 13.80
CA GLY A 583 -23.73 1.39 15.07
C GLY A 583 -22.31 0.84 15.23
N MET A 584 -21.62 1.31 16.27
CA MET A 584 -20.34 0.76 16.71
C MET A 584 -20.36 0.70 18.24
N SER A 585 -19.81 -0.35 18.84
CA SER A 585 -19.77 -0.47 20.30
C SER A 585 -18.52 0.22 20.86
N TYR A 586 -18.45 0.33 22.18
CA TYR A 586 -17.18 0.51 22.90
C TYR A 586 -16.60 -0.86 23.30
N GLU A 587 -15.30 -0.91 23.65
CA GLU A 587 -14.71 -2.12 24.26
C GLU A 587 -15.21 -2.32 25.69
N ASP A 588 -15.41 -3.57 26.12
CA ASP A 588 -15.77 -3.84 27.52
C ASP A 588 -14.66 -3.30 28.43
N LEU A 589 -15.01 -2.31 29.24
CA LEU A 589 -14.06 -1.61 30.09
C LEU A 589 -13.94 -2.34 31.42
N PRO A 590 -12.72 -2.55 31.94
CA PRO A 590 -12.55 -3.05 33.29
C PRO A 590 -13.10 -2.04 34.30
N ASP A 591 -13.43 -2.51 35.51
CA ASP A 591 -13.71 -1.59 36.61
C ASP A 591 -12.42 -0.89 37.02
N ILE A 592 -12.38 0.44 36.84
CA ILE A 592 -11.22 1.28 37.15
C ILE A 592 -11.58 2.20 38.32
N PRO A 593 -11.02 1.97 39.51
CA PRO A 593 -11.23 2.87 40.64
C PRO A 593 -10.66 4.27 40.35
N ARG A 594 -11.46 5.33 40.58
CA ARG A 594 -11.07 6.71 40.25
C ARG A 594 -9.88 7.20 41.06
N ALA A 595 -9.84 6.96 42.37
CA ALA A 595 -8.78 7.48 43.25
C ALA A 595 -7.34 7.10 42.81
N PRO A 596 -7.00 5.83 42.54
CA PRO A 596 -5.66 5.48 42.06
C PRO A 596 -5.37 5.99 40.63
N ALA A 597 -6.38 5.99 39.75
CA ALA A 597 -6.24 6.55 38.41
C ALA A 597 -5.91 8.06 38.45
N ARG A 598 -6.60 8.77 39.34
CA ARG A 598 -6.40 10.19 39.62
C ARG A 598 -5.01 10.49 40.17
N ALA A 599 -4.58 9.79 41.20
CA ALA A 599 -3.26 9.98 41.79
C ALA A 599 -2.12 9.75 40.77
N ARG A 600 -2.27 8.78 39.86
CA ARG A 600 -1.33 8.56 38.76
C ARG A 600 -1.30 9.71 37.76
N LEU A 601 -2.48 10.23 37.39
CA LEU A 601 -2.58 11.39 36.51
C LEU A 601 -1.90 12.61 37.15
N GLU A 602 -2.23 12.90 38.40
CA GLU A 602 -1.66 14.02 39.16
C GLU A 602 -0.13 13.94 39.23
N ALA A 603 0.41 12.78 39.57
CA ALA A 603 1.85 12.56 39.59
C ALA A 603 2.50 12.73 38.20
N ARG A 604 1.81 12.33 37.13
CA ARG A 604 2.32 12.41 35.76
C ARG A 604 2.39 13.84 35.23
N ILE A 605 1.42 14.68 35.57
CA ILE A 605 1.33 16.05 35.04
C ILE A 605 1.73 17.13 36.06
N GLY A 606 2.07 16.74 37.29
CA GLY A 606 2.36 17.66 38.39
C GLY A 606 1.13 18.46 38.83
N ALA A 607 -0.05 17.84 38.87
CA ALA A 607 -1.28 18.46 39.33
C ALA A 607 -1.44 18.34 40.85
N GLY A 608 -2.05 19.36 41.47
CA GLY A 608 -2.52 19.30 42.86
C GLY A 608 -3.87 18.58 42.99
N ALA A 609 -4.19 18.12 44.20
CA ALA A 609 -5.44 17.40 44.47
C ALA A 609 -6.72 18.20 44.18
N SER A 610 -6.63 19.54 44.14
CA SER A 610 -7.74 20.45 43.82
C SER A 610 -7.86 20.79 42.33
N ASP A 611 -6.92 20.36 41.48
CA ASP A 611 -6.84 20.79 40.08
C ASP A 611 -7.90 20.12 39.20
N PHE A 612 -8.87 20.86 38.67
CA PHE A 612 -9.81 20.31 37.70
C PHE A 612 -9.12 20.07 36.35
N THR A 613 -9.05 18.80 35.93
CA THR A 613 -8.28 18.39 34.76
C THR A 613 -9.18 18.06 33.56
N PHE A 614 -9.07 18.87 32.51
CA PHE A 614 -9.65 18.63 31.19
C PHE A 614 -8.71 17.75 30.37
N LEU A 615 -9.24 16.70 29.74
CA LEU A 615 -8.47 15.77 28.91
C LEU A 615 -8.95 15.80 27.45
N VAL A 616 -7.99 15.87 26.53
CA VAL A 616 -8.18 15.66 25.10
C VAL A 616 -7.28 14.50 24.67
N THR A 617 -7.81 13.60 23.84
CA THR A 617 -7.01 12.50 23.26
C THR A 617 -7.15 12.46 21.75
N PHE A 618 -6.06 12.41 21.00
CA PHE A 618 -6.10 12.23 19.55
C PHE A 618 -4.86 11.47 19.03
N ASP A 619 -4.87 11.08 17.75
CA ASP A 619 -3.71 10.55 17.05
C ASP A 619 -3.29 11.56 15.97
N SER A 620 -1.98 11.79 15.82
CA SER A 620 -1.43 12.67 14.78
C SER A 620 -1.66 12.12 13.37
N PHE A 621 -1.90 10.82 13.20
CA PHE A 621 -2.31 10.24 11.92
C PHE A 621 -3.77 10.50 11.55
N SER A 622 -4.58 11.12 12.42
CA SER A 622 -6.01 11.39 12.18
C SER A 622 -6.32 12.83 11.73
N PHE A 623 -5.32 13.54 11.18
CA PHE A 623 -5.34 14.96 10.75
C PHE A 623 -5.60 15.95 11.89
N LEU A 624 -4.56 16.72 12.24
CA LEU A 624 -4.64 17.73 13.32
C LEU A 624 -5.73 18.78 13.09
N MET A 625 -5.91 19.23 11.84
CA MET A 625 -6.96 20.19 11.50
C MET A 625 -8.34 19.65 11.88
N ARG A 626 -8.64 18.40 11.56
CA ARG A 626 -9.94 17.80 11.91
C ARG A 626 -10.15 17.69 13.42
N LYS A 627 -9.11 17.34 14.18
CA LYS A 627 -9.18 17.17 15.65
C LYS A 627 -9.17 18.48 16.42
N ASN A 628 -8.69 19.57 15.80
CA ASN A 628 -8.70 20.94 16.32
C ASN A 628 -8.09 21.13 17.73
N ALA A 629 -6.95 20.50 18.00
CA ALA A 629 -6.29 20.60 19.31
C ALA A 629 -5.98 22.06 19.70
N LEU A 630 -5.65 22.91 18.72
CA LEU A 630 -5.39 24.34 18.95
C LEU A 630 -6.65 25.09 19.40
N GLY A 631 -7.81 24.80 18.82
CA GLY A 631 -9.09 25.36 19.27
C GLY A 631 -9.41 24.99 20.71
N VAL A 632 -9.03 23.79 21.17
CA VAL A 632 -9.20 23.41 22.59
C VAL A 632 -8.31 24.24 23.50
N ILE A 633 -7.04 24.45 23.13
CA ILE A 633 -6.11 25.30 23.90
C ILE A 633 -6.68 26.72 24.00
N GLU A 634 -7.14 27.28 22.88
CA GLU A 634 -7.69 28.63 22.83
C GLU A 634 -8.97 28.77 23.66
N ALA A 635 -9.91 27.82 23.54
CA ALA A 635 -11.11 27.80 24.36
C ALA A 635 -10.78 27.69 25.87
N PHE A 636 -9.79 26.89 26.24
CA PHE A 636 -9.32 26.77 27.63
C PHE A 636 -8.75 28.09 28.16
N SER A 637 -7.89 28.75 27.38
CA SER A 637 -7.32 30.06 27.77
C SER A 637 -8.40 31.14 27.89
N ARG A 638 -9.42 31.14 27.02
CA ARG A 638 -10.61 32.02 27.12
C ARG A 638 -11.49 31.69 28.32
N ALA A 639 -11.64 30.40 28.65
CA ALA A 639 -12.43 29.95 29.79
C ALA A 639 -11.79 30.35 31.11
N PHE A 640 -10.46 30.25 31.19
CA PHE A 640 -9.68 30.44 32.41
C PHE A 640 -8.43 31.31 32.13
N PRO A 641 -8.56 32.65 32.11
CA PRO A 641 -7.42 33.56 31.91
C PRO A 641 -6.32 33.37 32.97
N GLN A 642 -5.05 33.47 32.57
CA GLN A 642 -3.90 33.21 33.47
C GLN A 642 -3.73 34.30 34.54
N ASP A 643 -4.04 35.53 34.17
CA ASP A 643 -3.88 36.74 34.98
C ASP A 643 -5.06 36.99 35.92
N ALA A 644 -6.08 36.13 35.91
CA ALA A 644 -7.22 36.20 36.81
C ALA A 644 -6.75 36.02 38.27
N PRO A 645 -6.84 37.05 39.15
CA PRO A 645 -6.42 36.94 40.53
C PRO A 645 -7.26 35.88 41.27
N GLY A 646 -6.60 34.87 41.86
CA GLY A 646 -7.31 33.75 42.50
C GLY A 646 -7.99 32.80 41.52
N GLY A 647 -7.52 32.74 40.27
CA GLY A 647 -8.07 31.85 39.24
C GLY A 647 -8.19 30.39 39.69
N PRO A 648 -9.21 29.66 39.20
CA PRO A 648 -9.50 28.31 39.66
C PRO A 648 -8.33 27.35 39.36
N PRO A 649 -8.07 26.36 40.22
CA PRO A 649 -7.06 25.34 39.97
C PRO A 649 -7.53 24.46 38.81
N VAL A 650 -7.08 24.74 37.59
CA VAL A 650 -7.48 24.03 36.36
C VAL A 650 -6.27 23.64 35.53
N ARG A 651 -6.38 22.50 34.82
CA ARG A 651 -5.34 21.98 33.92
C ARG A 651 -5.94 21.45 32.64
N LEU A 652 -5.16 21.52 31.56
CA LEU A 652 -5.49 20.90 30.27
C LEU A 652 -4.43 19.86 29.93
N VAL A 653 -4.85 18.63 29.63
CA VAL A 653 -3.97 17.55 29.19
C VAL A 653 -4.28 17.19 27.74
N LEU A 654 -3.27 17.34 26.88
CA LEU A 654 -3.31 16.93 25.48
C LEU A 654 -2.56 15.61 25.33
N LYS A 655 -3.28 14.49 25.25
CA LYS A 655 -2.68 13.19 24.92
C LYS A 655 -2.68 12.99 23.41
N THR A 656 -1.50 12.75 22.85
CA THR A 656 -1.30 12.40 21.44
C THR A 656 -0.30 11.25 21.27
N GLN A 657 -0.12 10.81 20.02
CA GLN A 657 0.92 9.87 19.61
C GLN A 657 1.29 10.10 18.14
N ASN A 658 2.36 9.47 17.66
CA ASN A 658 2.85 9.54 16.29
C ASN A 658 3.26 10.94 15.78
N ARG A 659 3.32 11.97 16.62
CA ARG A 659 3.67 13.34 16.22
C ARG A 659 4.95 13.41 15.39
N ALA A 660 6.01 12.72 15.84
CA ALA A 660 7.31 12.71 15.16
C ALA A 660 7.32 11.95 13.81
N ARG A 661 6.23 11.23 13.48
CA ARG A 661 6.08 10.45 12.25
C ARG A 661 5.22 11.16 11.20
N VAL A 662 4.68 12.34 11.50
CA VAL A 662 3.96 13.17 10.53
C VAL A 662 4.95 14.08 9.81
N ALA A 663 5.03 13.95 8.49
CA ALA A 663 5.95 14.72 7.64
C ALA A 663 5.23 15.76 6.75
N ASP A 664 3.92 15.93 6.94
CA ASP A 664 3.12 16.89 6.20
C ASP A 664 3.44 18.35 6.63
N PRO A 665 3.79 19.26 5.71
CA PRO A 665 4.16 20.63 6.05
C PRO A 665 3.04 21.43 6.73
N ALA A 666 1.78 21.24 6.34
CA ALA A 666 0.66 21.95 6.95
C ALA A 666 0.45 21.50 8.40
N GLN A 667 0.53 20.19 8.65
CA GLN A 667 0.50 19.66 10.02
C GLN A 667 1.71 20.09 10.85
N ALA A 668 2.90 20.22 10.25
CA ALA A 668 4.09 20.72 10.95
C ALA A 668 3.90 22.18 11.42
N ALA A 669 3.31 23.05 10.57
CA ALA A 669 3.01 24.43 10.94
C ALA A 669 2.02 24.52 12.11
N LEU A 670 1.00 23.64 12.15
CA LEU A 670 0.08 23.56 13.27
C LEU A 670 0.76 23.10 14.56
N TRP A 671 1.67 22.13 14.47
CA TRP A 671 2.44 21.69 15.63
C TRP A 671 3.30 22.81 16.22
N HIS A 672 3.89 23.68 15.39
CA HIS A 672 4.62 24.86 15.89
C HIS A 672 3.71 25.79 16.69
N ARG A 673 2.50 26.09 16.19
CA ARG A 673 1.53 26.90 16.93
C ARG A 673 1.11 26.26 18.27
N ILE A 674 0.97 24.93 18.29
CA ILE A 674 0.68 24.19 19.52
C ILE A 674 1.85 24.29 20.50
N ASP A 675 3.10 24.16 20.03
CA ASP A 675 4.28 24.29 20.89
C ASP A 675 4.38 25.69 21.51
N ASP A 676 4.14 26.74 20.72
CA ASP A 676 4.13 28.12 21.22
C ASP A 676 3.07 28.30 22.32
N ALA A 677 1.88 27.74 22.12
CA ALA A 677 0.80 27.81 23.10
C ALA A 677 1.10 27.00 24.37
N LEU A 678 1.76 25.85 24.25
CA LEU A 678 2.23 25.05 25.39
C LEU A 678 3.30 25.77 26.22
N GLN A 679 4.19 26.52 25.57
CA GLN A 679 5.21 27.32 26.25
C GLN A 679 4.60 28.53 26.96
N ALA A 680 3.54 29.10 26.40
CA ALA A 680 2.86 30.27 26.95
C ALA A 680 1.97 29.94 28.17
N ASP A 681 1.52 28.69 28.36
CA ASP A 681 0.62 28.32 29.47
C ASP A 681 1.08 27.06 30.22
N PRO A 682 1.67 27.19 31.42
CA PRO A 682 2.19 26.05 32.19
C PRO A 682 1.09 25.13 32.75
N ARG A 683 -0.19 25.51 32.65
CA ARG A 683 -1.33 24.65 33.03
C ARG A 683 -1.65 23.60 31.97
N ILE A 684 -1.07 23.72 30.77
CA ILE A 684 -1.28 22.81 29.66
C ILE A 684 -0.13 21.81 29.59
N THR A 685 -0.44 20.52 29.62
CA THR A 685 0.54 19.43 29.57
C THR A 685 0.28 18.54 28.36
N MET A 686 1.32 18.25 27.57
CA MET A 686 1.24 17.34 26.43
C MET A 686 1.89 15.99 26.75
N ILE A 687 1.16 14.91 26.48
CA ILE A 687 1.65 13.53 26.58
C ILE A 687 1.71 12.96 25.15
N ASN A 688 2.91 12.96 24.54
CA ASN A 688 3.13 12.45 23.18
C ASN A 688 3.75 11.05 23.23
N GLU A 689 2.96 10.05 23.60
CA GLU A 689 3.39 8.68 23.85
C GLU A 689 2.37 7.66 23.33
N THR A 690 2.87 6.53 22.82
CA THR A 690 2.01 5.37 22.54
C THR A 690 1.85 4.59 23.83
N LEU A 691 0.69 4.73 24.47
CA LEU A 691 0.38 4.07 25.74
C LEU A 691 -0.36 2.75 25.49
N PRO A 692 -0.14 1.72 26.32
CA PRO A 692 -1.03 0.58 26.40
C PRO A 692 -2.49 1.03 26.62
N TYR A 693 -3.45 0.34 26.01
CA TYR A 693 -4.86 0.73 26.08
C TYR A 693 -5.37 0.88 27.52
N ALA A 694 -4.98 -0.03 28.43
CA ALA A 694 -5.32 0.07 29.84
C ALA A 694 -4.84 1.37 30.50
N GLU A 695 -3.68 1.89 30.12
CA GLU A 695 -3.17 3.18 30.63
C GLU A 695 -3.96 4.37 30.06
N VAL A 696 -4.42 4.29 28.81
CA VAL A 696 -5.31 5.30 28.23
C VAL A 696 -6.63 5.37 29.01
N LEU A 697 -7.20 4.22 29.39
CA LEU A 697 -8.41 4.18 30.21
C LEU A 697 -8.18 4.75 31.62
N GLN A 698 -7.03 4.46 32.24
CA GLN A 698 -6.65 5.02 33.53
C GLN A 698 -6.49 6.55 33.44
N LEU A 699 -5.86 7.05 32.38
CA LEU A 699 -5.72 8.48 32.10
C LEU A 699 -7.09 9.16 31.99
N LYS A 700 -8.02 8.56 31.23
CA LYS A 700 -9.41 9.03 31.15
C LYS A 700 -10.08 9.02 32.51
N LYS A 701 -10.06 7.89 33.23
CA LYS A 701 -10.74 7.76 34.53
C LYS A 701 -10.24 8.76 35.59
N GLY A 702 -8.96 9.14 35.53
CA GLY A 702 -8.36 10.13 36.41
C GLY A 702 -8.73 11.58 36.10
N ALA A 703 -9.15 11.90 34.87
CA ALA A 703 -9.53 13.25 34.48
C ALA A 703 -10.93 13.64 35.02
N ASP A 704 -11.23 14.94 35.06
CA ASP A 704 -12.53 15.45 35.50
C ASP A 704 -13.50 15.69 34.34
N ALA A 705 -12.99 15.96 33.15
CA ALA A 705 -13.79 16.13 31.95
C ALA A 705 -13.03 15.68 30.69
N TYR A 706 -13.78 15.18 29.71
CA TYR A 706 -13.26 14.89 28.38
C TYR A 706 -13.73 15.96 27.38
N VAL A 707 -12.81 16.49 26.58
CA VAL A 707 -13.07 17.60 25.66
C VAL A 707 -12.76 17.17 24.23
N SER A 708 -13.68 17.47 23.30
CA SER A 708 -13.49 17.24 21.87
C SER A 708 -14.10 18.36 21.03
N LEU A 709 -13.31 19.39 20.70
CA LEU A 709 -13.71 20.45 19.77
C LEU A 709 -13.42 20.08 18.31
N HIS A 710 -13.66 18.83 17.95
CA HIS A 710 -13.41 18.32 16.61
C HIS A 710 -14.23 19.10 15.57
N ARG A 711 -13.72 19.17 14.35
CA ARG A 711 -14.48 19.70 13.20
C ARG A 711 -15.42 18.66 12.60
N SER A 712 -15.04 17.38 12.71
CA SER A 712 -15.90 16.23 12.39
C SER A 712 -15.27 14.94 12.94
N GLU A 713 -16.09 13.94 13.25
CA GLU A 713 -15.73 12.60 13.72
C GLU A 713 -16.60 11.53 13.05
N GLY A 714 -15.95 10.46 12.59
CA GLY A 714 -16.66 9.32 12.00
C GLY A 714 -17.36 8.44 13.04
N TRP A 715 -16.93 8.46 14.31
CA TRP A 715 -17.64 7.78 15.41
C TRP A 715 -17.36 8.43 16.75
N GLY A 716 -16.08 8.67 17.08
CA GLY A 716 -15.71 9.34 18.33
C GLY A 716 -15.42 8.41 19.52
N PHE A 717 -14.67 7.31 19.32
CA PHE A 717 -14.23 6.39 20.39
C PHE A 717 -13.75 7.08 21.67
N GLY A 718 -13.01 8.18 21.51
CA GLY A 718 -12.55 9.02 22.61
C GLY A 718 -13.67 9.41 23.60
N MET A 719 -14.78 9.92 23.04
CA MET A 719 -15.94 10.43 23.77
C MET A 719 -16.80 9.31 24.35
N ILE A 720 -17.18 8.31 23.55
CA ILE A 720 -18.06 7.22 24.03
C ILE A 720 -17.39 6.38 25.13
N GLU A 721 -16.07 6.17 25.06
CA GLU A 721 -15.31 5.54 26.14
C GLU A 721 -15.28 6.41 27.40
N ALA A 722 -15.14 7.73 27.26
CA ALA A 722 -15.18 8.65 28.41
C ALA A 722 -16.56 8.62 29.09
N MET A 723 -17.65 8.65 28.31
CA MET A 723 -19.01 8.48 28.82
C MET A 723 -19.19 7.16 29.57
N ASN A 724 -18.71 6.04 29.00
CA ASN A 724 -18.83 4.73 29.65
C ASN A 724 -17.96 4.59 30.92
N LEU A 725 -16.89 5.39 31.04
CA LEU A 725 -16.11 5.53 32.28
C LEU A 725 -16.77 6.45 33.31
N GLY A 726 -17.91 7.07 32.97
CA GLY A 726 -18.62 8.04 33.82
C GLY A 726 -17.90 9.38 33.90
N LEU A 727 -17.35 9.88 32.78
CA LEU A 727 -16.85 11.24 32.66
C LEU A 727 -17.86 12.13 31.93
N PRO A 728 -18.01 13.40 32.36
CA PRO A 728 -18.70 14.40 31.55
C PRO A 728 -17.92 14.71 30.27
N VAL A 729 -18.65 14.91 29.17
CA VAL A 729 -18.09 15.16 27.84
C VAL A 729 -18.54 16.52 27.31
N LEU A 730 -17.59 17.33 26.87
CA LEU A 730 -17.82 18.56 26.11
C LEU A 730 -17.40 18.31 24.66
N ALA A 731 -18.30 18.53 23.70
CA ALA A 731 -18.03 18.21 22.30
C ALA A 731 -18.70 19.18 21.32
N THR A 732 -18.11 19.35 20.13
CA THR A 732 -18.78 20.03 19.01
C THR A 732 -20.10 19.33 18.67
N ALA A 733 -21.15 20.09 18.40
CA ALA A 733 -22.50 19.59 18.11
C ALA A 733 -22.68 19.08 16.66
N TYR A 734 -21.71 18.34 16.12
CA TYR A 734 -21.67 17.97 14.71
C TYR A 734 -21.08 16.57 14.48
N SER A 735 -21.60 15.84 13.49
CA SER A 735 -21.13 14.53 13.00
C SER A 735 -21.43 13.33 13.90
N GLY A 736 -20.60 12.27 13.85
CA GLY A 736 -20.93 10.94 14.36
C GLY A 736 -21.17 10.84 15.87
N ASN A 737 -20.68 11.81 16.65
CA ASN A 737 -20.93 11.86 18.09
C ASN A 737 -22.40 12.13 18.43
N MET A 738 -23.17 12.73 17.52
CA MET A 738 -24.57 13.11 17.75
C MET A 738 -25.52 11.91 17.94
N ASP A 739 -25.11 10.69 17.59
CA ASP A 739 -25.85 9.47 17.89
C ASP A 739 -25.98 9.21 19.41
N TYR A 740 -25.00 9.70 20.19
CA TYR A 740 -24.96 9.53 21.65
C TYR A 740 -24.77 10.84 22.44
N CYS A 741 -24.47 11.96 21.77
CA CYS A 741 -24.37 13.30 22.35
C CYS A 741 -25.64 14.11 22.05
N ASP A 742 -26.32 14.56 23.11
CA ASP A 742 -27.41 15.52 23.05
C ASP A 742 -27.26 16.54 24.21
N GLN A 743 -28.23 17.45 24.40
CA GLN A 743 -28.18 18.46 25.46
C GLN A 743 -28.27 17.86 26.88
N ASP A 744 -28.76 16.61 27.00
CA ASP A 744 -28.92 15.90 28.27
C ASP A 744 -27.67 15.06 28.61
N THR A 745 -26.89 14.63 27.61
CA THR A 745 -25.69 13.80 27.81
C THR A 745 -24.38 14.57 27.71
N CYS A 746 -24.37 15.75 27.09
CA CYS A 746 -23.16 16.50 26.76
C CYS A 746 -23.25 18.00 27.01
N TRP A 747 -22.08 18.63 27.10
CA TRP A 747 -21.91 20.07 26.90
C TRP A 747 -21.62 20.29 25.42
N LEU A 748 -22.68 20.47 24.64
CA LEU A 748 -22.57 20.68 23.22
C LEU A 748 -22.09 22.10 22.89
N VAL A 749 -21.15 22.20 21.96
CA VAL A 749 -20.59 23.45 21.46
C VAL A 749 -21.15 23.72 20.07
N ASP A 750 -21.70 24.92 19.90
CA ASP A 750 -22.22 25.38 18.61
C ASP A 750 -21.08 25.56 17.60
N TYR A 751 -21.44 25.64 16.34
CA TYR A 751 -20.48 25.71 15.24
C TYR A 751 -21.03 26.48 14.06
N THR A 752 -20.13 26.82 13.15
CA THR A 752 -20.48 27.30 11.81
C THR A 752 -19.93 26.31 10.78
N LEU A 753 -20.69 26.03 9.72
CA LEU A 753 -20.17 25.18 8.64
C LEU A 753 -19.21 25.98 7.78
N THR A 754 -17.98 25.51 7.66
CA THR A 754 -16.94 26.12 6.84
C THR A 754 -16.50 25.16 5.75
N GLU A 755 -16.24 25.69 4.55
CA GLU A 755 -15.67 24.90 3.48
C GLU A 755 -14.27 24.42 3.83
N VAL A 756 -13.97 23.18 3.43
CA VAL A 756 -12.68 22.54 3.65
C VAL A 756 -11.79 22.84 2.45
N GLY A 757 -10.61 23.41 2.69
CA GLY A 757 -9.63 23.63 1.64
C GLY A 757 -8.99 22.31 1.17
N PRO A 758 -8.48 22.24 -0.07
CA PRO A 758 -7.84 21.03 -0.60
C PRO A 758 -6.65 20.52 0.23
N GLN A 759 -6.03 21.37 1.06
CA GLN A 759 -4.91 21.00 1.93
C GLN A 759 -5.32 20.71 3.38
N ASP A 760 -6.58 20.98 3.76
CA ASP A 760 -7.04 20.87 5.14
C ASP A 760 -7.41 19.42 5.52
N TYR A 761 -7.83 18.61 4.53
CA TYR A 761 -8.17 17.20 4.71
C TYR A 761 -7.92 16.36 3.45
N ILE A 762 -7.91 15.03 3.58
CA ILE A 762 -7.71 14.10 2.45
C ILE A 762 -8.90 14.07 1.50
N PHE A 763 -8.60 13.85 0.20
CA PHE A 763 -9.57 13.63 -0.88
C PHE A 763 -10.71 14.67 -0.99
N VAL A 764 -10.45 15.90 -0.53
CA VAL A 764 -11.42 16.99 -0.49
C VAL A 764 -11.91 17.35 -1.90
N ARG A 765 -13.21 17.49 -2.05
CA ARG A 765 -13.89 18.05 -3.22
C ARG A 765 -14.28 19.51 -2.96
N PRO A 766 -14.36 20.35 -4.00
CA PRO A 766 -14.91 21.70 -3.87
C PRO A 766 -16.30 21.68 -3.22
N GLY A 767 -16.52 22.59 -2.26
CA GLY A 767 -17.80 22.77 -1.58
C GLY A 767 -18.06 21.83 -0.38
N GLN A 768 -17.16 20.88 -0.09
CA GLN A 768 -17.29 20.05 1.12
C GLN A 768 -17.07 20.88 2.38
N LYS A 769 -17.84 20.55 3.43
CA LYS A 769 -17.84 21.30 4.69
C LYS A 769 -17.62 20.41 5.91
N TRP A 770 -17.22 21.09 6.97
CA TRP A 770 -17.17 20.56 8.34
C TRP A 770 -17.55 21.67 9.33
N ALA A 771 -17.67 21.33 10.62
CA ALA A 771 -18.01 22.28 11.66
C ALA A 771 -16.76 23.02 12.16
N GLU A 772 -16.73 24.34 12.06
CA GLU A 772 -15.82 25.17 12.85
C GLU A 772 -16.48 25.50 14.19
N PRO A 773 -16.01 24.94 15.33
CA PRO A 773 -16.64 25.15 16.63
C PRO A 773 -16.49 26.61 17.10
N ASP A 774 -17.54 27.14 17.72
CA ASP A 774 -17.52 28.44 18.39
C ASP A 774 -16.69 28.36 19.67
N LEU A 775 -15.52 28.99 19.65
CA LEU A 775 -14.58 28.95 20.77
C LEU A 775 -15.03 29.77 21.98
N ASP A 776 -15.88 30.79 21.80
CA ASP A 776 -16.44 31.55 22.91
C ASP A 776 -17.54 30.75 23.61
N HIS A 777 -18.38 30.07 22.83
CA HIS A 777 -19.34 29.13 23.39
C HIS A 777 -18.63 27.93 24.04
N ALA A 778 -17.57 27.38 23.44
CA ALA A 778 -16.74 26.34 24.05
C ALA A 778 -16.19 26.78 25.41
N ALA A 779 -15.68 28.01 25.51
CA ALA A 779 -15.18 28.57 26.75
C ALA A 779 -16.29 28.72 27.80
N ALA A 780 -17.50 29.16 27.40
CA ALA A 780 -18.66 29.22 28.27
C ALA A 780 -19.08 27.84 28.78
N GLN A 781 -19.08 26.83 27.91
CA GLN A 781 -19.38 25.45 28.29
C GLN A 781 -18.32 24.87 29.23
N MET A 782 -17.03 25.17 29.03
CA MET A 782 -15.97 24.76 29.97
C MET A 782 -16.17 25.36 31.36
N ARG A 783 -16.53 26.65 31.45
CA ARG A 783 -16.85 27.31 32.72
C ARG A 783 -18.08 26.70 33.39
N ALA A 784 -19.16 26.48 32.63
CA ALA A 784 -20.38 25.85 33.14
C ALA A 784 -20.11 24.43 33.67
N LEU A 785 -19.36 23.63 32.90
CA LEU A 785 -18.97 22.28 33.29
C LEU A 785 -18.16 22.29 34.59
N TYR A 786 -17.26 23.26 34.78
CA TYR A 786 -16.46 23.40 36.00
C TYR A 786 -17.31 23.84 37.22
N HIS A 787 -18.11 24.89 37.08
CA HIS A 787 -18.80 25.55 38.19
C HIS A 787 -20.07 24.86 38.69
N ASP A 788 -20.71 24.01 37.88
CA ASP A 788 -21.99 23.37 38.23
C ASP A 788 -21.84 21.85 38.46
N PRO A 789 -21.52 21.42 39.70
CA PRO A 789 -21.34 20.00 40.02
C PRO A 789 -22.61 19.16 39.88
N ASP A 790 -23.79 19.73 40.12
CA ASP A 790 -25.06 19.01 40.14
C ASP A 790 -25.50 18.69 38.72
N THR A 791 -25.51 19.69 37.83
CA THR A 791 -25.73 19.47 36.39
C THR A 791 -24.67 18.54 35.83
N ARG A 792 -23.41 18.67 36.29
CA ARG A 792 -22.34 17.78 35.87
C ARG A 792 -22.62 16.31 36.19
N ALA A 793 -23.06 16.03 37.42
CA ALA A 793 -23.40 14.68 37.85
C ALA A 793 -24.64 14.13 37.08
N ALA A 794 -25.68 14.95 36.90
CA ALA A 794 -26.89 14.57 36.19
C ALA A 794 -26.61 14.17 34.74
N ARG A 795 -25.92 15.05 33.96
CA ARG A 795 -25.58 14.76 32.56
C ARG A 795 -24.64 13.57 32.41
N THR A 796 -23.66 13.43 33.31
CA THR A 796 -22.73 12.29 33.30
C THR A 796 -23.48 10.96 33.49
N THR A 797 -24.46 10.94 34.39
CA THR A 797 -25.30 9.74 34.63
C THR A 797 -26.16 9.44 33.41
N ALA A 798 -26.81 10.45 32.83
CA ALA A 798 -27.61 10.30 31.62
C ALA A 798 -26.78 9.77 30.44
N ALA A 799 -25.56 10.28 30.25
CA ALA A 799 -24.62 9.84 29.22
C ALA A 799 -24.23 8.36 29.41
N LEU A 800 -23.85 7.99 30.64
CA LEU A 800 -23.50 6.63 31.00
C LEU A 800 -24.64 5.64 30.71
N ASP A 801 -25.85 5.99 31.15
CA ASP A 801 -27.04 5.16 30.96
C ASP A 801 -27.41 5.03 29.47
N ARG A 802 -27.31 6.12 28.71
CA ARG A 802 -27.56 6.11 27.26
C ARG A 802 -26.57 5.19 26.54
N VAL A 803 -25.27 5.37 26.81
CA VAL A 803 -24.20 4.60 26.17
C VAL A 803 -24.32 3.12 26.51
N ARG A 804 -24.56 2.76 27.78
CA ARG A 804 -24.74 1.36 28.20
C ARG A 804 -26.01 0.72 27.68
N ARG A 805 -27.08 1.48 27.48
CA ARG A 805 -28.34 0.94 26.95
C ARG A 805 -28.30 0.76 25.42
N ALA A 806 -27.76 1.73 24.70
CA ALA A 806 -27.90 1.81 23.24
C ALA A 806 -26.64 1.42 22.46
N PHE A 807 -25.46 1.40 23.09
CA PHE A 807 -24.18 1.16 22.44
C PHE A 807 -23.31 0.13 23.17
N SER A 808 -23.91 -0.64 24.09
CA SER A 808 -23.25 -1.84 24.63
C SER A 808 -23.01 -2.87 23.54
N GLN A 809 -22.13 -3.82 23.85
CA GLN A 809 -21.85 -4.92 22.94
C GLN A 809 -23.12 -5.74 22.61
N GLU A 810 -24.03 -5.94 23.57
CA GLU A 810 -25.30 -6.63 23.35
C GLU A 810 -26.21 -5.85 22.41
N ALA A 811 -26.32 -4.53 22.60
CA ALA A 811 -27.17 -3.67 21.78
C ALA A 811 -26.69 -3.61 20.33
N ILE A 812 -25.37 -3.47 20.11
CA ILE A 812 -24.79 -3.43 18.76
C ILE A 812 -24.79 -4.81 18.10
N ALA A 813 -24.51 -5.89 18.83
CA ALA A 813 -24.64 -7.25 18.32
C ALA A 813 -26.07 -7.55 17.85
N ALA A 814 -27.10 -7.09 18.57
CA ALA A 814 -28.48 -7.23 18.13
C ALA A 814 -28.75 -6.51 16.80
N ARG A 815 -28.23 -5.28 16.61
CA ARG A 815 -28.36 -4.51 15.35
C ARG A 815 -27.65 -5.20 14.18
N TYR A 816 -26.39 -5.58 14.39
CA TYR A 816 -25.59 -6.31 13.40
C TYR A 816 -26.28 -7.62 13.00
N GLY A 817 -26.76 -8.36 13.99
CA GLY A 817 -27.45 -9.63 13.78
C GLY A 817 -28.74 -9.49 13.00
N ALA A 818 -29.54 -8.45 13.29
CA ALA A 818 -30.76 -8.16 12.55
C ALA A 818 -30.48 -7.84 11.07
N ARG A 819 -29.51 -6.97 10.79
CA ARG A 819 -29.16 -6.64 9.40
C ARG A 819 -28.55 -7.82 8.66
N MET A 820 -27.65 -8.56 9.30
CA MET A 820 -27.02 -9.75 8.70
C MET A 820 -28.05 -10.84 8.37
N ARG A 821 -29.04 -11.10 9.25
CA ARG A 821 -30.12 -12.06 8.94
C ARG A 821 -30.89 -11.64 7.69
N ALA A 822 -31.29 -10.37 7.59
CA ALA A 822 -32.01 -9.86 6.43
C ALA A 822 -31.21 -10.03 5.11
N ILE A 823 -29.89 -9.83 5.15
CA ILE A 823 -29.01 -10.06 4.00
C ILE A 823 -28.97 -11.55 3.64
N LEU A 824 -28.69 -12.42 4.62
CA LEU A 824 -28.57 -13.87 4.39
C LEU A 824 -29.87 -14.50 3.90
N ASP A 825 -31.02 -14.05 4.42
CA ASP A 825 -32.35 -14.47 3.98
C ASP A 825 -32.61 -14.04 2.53
N GLY A 826 -32.23 -12.81 2.16
CA GLY A 826 -32.32 -12.31 0.79
C GLY A 826 -31.45 -13.09 -0.20
N LEU A 827 -30.23 -13.47 0.21
CA LEU A 827 -29.34 -14.33 -0.58
C LEU A 827 -29.91 -15.74 -0.76
N GLY A 828 -30.55 -16.30 0.28
CA GLY A 828 -31.19 -17.61 0.23
C GLY A 828 -32.38 -17.66 -0.73
N ALA A 829 -33.23 -16.62 -0.72
CA ALA A 829 -34.37 -16.51 -1.62
C ALA A 829 -33.99 -16.30 -3.10
N ALA A 830 -32.83 -15.69 -3.38
CA ALA A 830 -32.34 -15.52 -4.74
C ALA A 830 -31.70 -16.80 -5.34
N ALA A 831 -31.35 -17.78 -4.49
CA ALA A 831 -30.73 -19.04 -4.90
C ALA A 831 -31.74 -20.18 -5.15
N THR A 832 -33.01 -19.99 -4.77
CA THR A 832 -34.16 -20.88 -5.04
C THR A 832 -34.98 -20.37 -6.21
#